data_AF-A0A8B9HK64-F1
#
_entry.id   AF-A0A8B9HK64-F1
#
_cell.length_a   1.000
_cell.length_b   1.000
_cell.length_c   1.000
_cell.angle_alpha   90.00
_cell.angle_beta   90.00
_cell.angle_gamma   90.00
#
_symmetry.space_group_name_H-M   'P 1'
#
loop_
_entity.id
_entity.type
_entity.pdbx_description
1 polymer ?
#
loop_
_entity_poly.entity_id
_entity_poly.type
_entity_poly.pdbx_seq_one_letter_code
_entity_poly.pdbx_strand_id
1 'polypeptide(L)'
;MAAAAVEQDNNSMNGEDSGVNKSEPGSSCAEGVGGCVEQHVAELLQREIGGDLKSLRKVGGLLEKLTAENMLLEEQVLTVSSSVPLRVSAALSAAEEARTKLEVLLQKERLLSNTLQQHLQGAQSWADSLGQTLGQLDTLERHMKYLQCLARIEELSDSIQQFLMTNSVWEAIGAVGNMATLDMGLQESGCSHLQAFLRETLHFWHKILKDKLASDFEEVLTQLHWPIVSPPTQSLSPPANAQELNSQLELLVSQLLSLQMSDDLISEKKELPTRPGLPQTPPLSLPIQIMLLPLSKRFRYHFTGNRQTNSLNKPEWYLTQVLVWMGHNSPFMEEKIQPILDRAGANVNAKVELCRGLLTLAQEKLTHDAPRLLYDDTLFCHLVDEVLQFEKELRSTHAYPSTYPGALPILLEETVFQKWLSVERKMAVEKVDAMLSTEGAWSSQYKDITDIDELKAPDCAETFMTLLLVITDRYRSLPCPQAQLSFLALQRELVDDFRIRLTQVMKEESRQPLGARYCAILNAANYISTVLSDWGDNVFFLQLQQAAVSVGEEVLGPLGVTESGRLASLEGSLFEGLLALLERLRGDMLGRLLEAVMRDIKEKAYPYSRDKWISLPLQCDQATMSLSSSACPMLLCLRDHLLQLQQLLCLPLFQMFWQGLAERLDLFLYQDVILYNHFNEGGAAQLQFDMTRNLFPLFGHYCKRPENFFKHVKEACIILNLKVGPALLLCDVLKQAEEGVEEGEASVRPQQPTPESALNELGVYKLSASDAQILLNLRSAWLNH
;
A
#
# COMPACT_ATOMS: atom_id res chain seq x y z
N MET A 1 19.75 6.28 -28.33
CA MET A 1 18.35 6.04 -27.95
C MET A 1 17.72 7.41 -27.68
N ALA A 2 16.47 7.73 -27.95
CA ALA A 2 15.39 7.08 -28.72
C ALA A 2 14.64 8.25 -29.42
N ALA A 3 14.25 8.19 -30.70
CA ALA A 3 13.17 7.36 -31.25
C ALA A 3 11.79 7.61 -30.60
N ALA A 4 11.06 8.59 -31.14
CA ALA A 4 9.62 8.46 -31.35
C ALA A 4 9.45 8.38 -32.90
N ALA A 5 9.01 7.27 -33.49
CA ALA A 5 7.72 6.59 -33.31
C ALA A 5 6.56 7.42 -33.89
N VAL A 6 6.43 7.34 -35.22
CA VAL A 6 5.17 7.50 -35.96
C VAL A 6 5.02 6.21 -36.77
N GLU A 7 3.80 5.67 -36.79
CA GLU A 7 3.57 4.26 -37.14
C GLU A 7 3.60 3.99 -38.65
N GLN A 8 3.89 2.73 -38.99
CA GLN A 8 3.68 2.21 -40.33
C GLN A 8 2.21 1.81 -40.47
N ASP A 9 1.56 2.24 -41.56
CA ASP A 9 0.45 1.48 -42.12
C ASP A 9 0.76 1.23 -43.60
N ASN A 10 1.05 -0.02 -43.94
CA ASN A 10 1.80 -0.39 -45.15
C ASN A 10 1.00 -1.43 -45.95
N ASN A 11 -0.05 -0.97 -46.60
CA ASN A 11 -1.02 -1.82 -47.28
C ASN A 11 -0.75 -1.85 -48.80
N SER A 12 -0.29 -2.99 -49.31
CA SER A 12 0.12 -3.13 -50.72
C SER A 12 -0.91 -3.90 -51.55
N MET A 13 -1.33 -3.32 -52.68
CA MET A 13 -2.07 -4.01 -53.74
C MET A 13 -1.58 -3.54 -55.12
N ASN A 14 -1.30 -4.51 -55.99
CA ASN A 14 -1.02 -4.29 -57.41
C ASN A 14 -2.32 -4.46 -58.22
N GLY A 15 -2.54 -3.67 -59.28
CA GLY A 15 -3.66 -3.89 -60.20
C GLY A 15 -3.82 -2.89 -61.37
N GLU A 16 -3.51 -3.37 -62.59
CA GLU A 16 -4.27 -3.19 -63.86
C GLU A 16 -4.64 -1.79 -64.44
N ASP A 17 -3.79 -1.32 -65.37
CA ASP A 17 -4.02 -1.09 -66.82
C ASP A 17 -5.32 -0.45 -67.45
N SER A 18 -5.10 0.33 -68.52
CA SER A 18 -5.93 0.58 -69.74
C SER A 18 -7.09 1.63 -69.83
N GLY A 19 -7.18 2.31 -71.00
CA GLY A 19 -8.47 2.65 -71.70
C GLY A 19 -8.95 4.12 -71.90
N VAL A 20 -9.15 4.61 -73.16
CA VAL A 20 -9.81 5.91 -73.56
C VAL A 20 -10.50 5.82 -74.97
N ASN A 21 -11.56 6.61 -75.32
CA ASN A 21 -12.26 6.66 -76.66
C ASN A 21 -13.02 8.02 -77.03
N LYS A 22 -13.60 8.24 -78.27
CA LYS A 22 -14.06 9.56 -78.91
C LYS A 22 -15.26 9.58 -79.98
N SER A 23 -15.90 10.74 -80.42
CA SER A 23 -16.90 10.99 -81.59
C SER A 23 -17.39 12.52 -81.94
N GLU A 24 -18.03 12.94 -83.12
CA GLU A 24 -18.21 14.41 -83.69
C GLU A 24 -19.58 15.00 -84.47
N PRO A 25 -19.74 15.86 -85.62
CA PRO A 25 -20.74 17.05 -85.85
C PRO A 25 -21.57 17.41 -87.25
N GLY A 26 -22.30 18.61 -87.51
CA GLY A 26 -23.10 19.08 -88.79
C GLY A 26 -23.81 20.55 -89.00
N SER A 27 -24.48 21.01 -90.16
CA SER A 27 -25.13 22.43 -90.48
C SER A 27 -26.08 22.77 -91.79
N SER A 28 -26.76 24.00 -92.05
CA SER A 28 -27.60 24.50 -93.30
C SER A 28 -28.20 26.02 -93.46
N CYS A 29 -28.86 26.56 -94.60
CA CYS A 29 -29.29 28.04 -95.00
C CYS A 29 -30.51 28.42 -96.04
N ALA A 30 -30.98 29.73 -96.35
CA ALA A 30 -32.09 30.24 -97.35
C ALA A 30 -32.25 31.83 -97.80
N GLU A 31 -33.20 32.36 -98.71
CA GLU A 31 -33.33 33.80 -99.36
C GLU A 31 -34.69 34.39 -100.10
N GLY A 32 -34.89 35.72 -100.53
CA GLY A 32 -35.84 36.34 -101.64
C GLY A 32 -36.63 37.79 -101.64
N VAL A 33 -37.13 38.44 -102.81
CA VAL A 33 -38.34 39.43 -103.13
C VAL A 33 -38.30 41.00 -103.64
N GLY A 34 -39.23 41.60 -104.53
CA GLY A 34 -39.63 43.12 -104.75
C GLY A 34 -40.29 43.82 -106.09
N GLY A 35 -41.02 45.03 -106.12
CA GLY A 35 -41.26 46.05 -107.30
C GLY A 35 -42.62 46.94 -107.62
N CYS A 36 -42.64 48.31 -107.90
CA CYS A 36 -43.88 49.13 -108.37
C CYS A 36 -43.87 50.66 -108.93
N VAL A 37 -42.88 51.56 -108.75
CA VAL A 37 -43.12 53.00 -108.34
C VAL A 37 -43.62 54.15 -109.29
N GLU A 38 -43.24 54.26 -110.57
CA GLU A 38 -43.02 55.59 -111.22
C GLU A 38 -44.21 56.56 -111.47
N GLN A 39 -45.43 56.08 -111.77
CA GLN A 39 -46.52 56.94 -112.27
C GLN A 39 -46.99 58.02 -111.28
N HIS A 40 -46.87 57.78 -109.97
CA HIS A 40 -47.47 58.62 -108.93
C HIS A 40 -46.79 60.00 -108.77
N VAL A 41 -45.53 60.12 -109.20
CA VAL A 41 -44.73 61.35 -109.01
C VAL A 41 -45.14 62.46 -109.98
N ALA A 42 -45.64 62.09 -111.18
CA ALA A 42 -45.93 63.04 -112.25
C ALA A 42 -47.15 63.93 -111.98
N GLU A 43 -48.26 63.37 -111.46
CA GLU A 43 -49.48 64.13 -111.18
C GLU A 43 -49.29 65.20 -110.09
N LEU A 44 -48.44 64.91 -109.10
CA LEU A 44 -48.25 65.73 -107.91
C LEU A 44 -47.59 67.09 -108.25
N LEU A 45 -46.64 67.09 -109.20
CA LEU A 45 -45.95 68.31 -109.65
C LEU A 45 -46.84 69.23 -110.50
N GLN A 46 -47.69 68.66 -111.35
CA GLN A 46 -48.57 69.42 -112.26
C GLN A 46 -49.57 70.32 -111.49
N ARG A 47 -50.01 69.89 -110.31
CA ARG A 47 -51.10 70.52 -109.54
C ARG A 47 -50.71 71.81 -108.82
N GLU A 48 -49.47 71.92 -108.34
CA GLU A 48 -49.12 72.91 -107.30
C GLU A 48 -48.44 74.20 -107.81
N ILE A 49 -47.88 74.17 -109.02
CA ILE A 49 -46.86 75.14 -109.50
C ILE A 49 -47.35 75.98 -110.70
N GLY A 50 -48.68 76.04 -110.94
CA GLY A 50 -49.32 76.58 -112.15
C GLY A 50 -48.76 77.91 -112.70
N GLY A 51 -48.60 77.97 -114.03
CA GLY A 51 -47.58 78.73 -114.76
C GLY A 51 -47.63 80.27 -114.82
N ASP A 52 -48.04 80.97 -113.77
CA ASP A 52 -47.57 82.35 -113.53
C ASP A 52 -46.24 82.30 -112.74
N LEU A 53 -45.27 83.13 -113.11
CA LEU A 53 -43.90 83.11 -112.59
C LEU A 53 -43.79 83.41 -111.08
N LYS A 54 -44.85 83.94 -110.45
CA LYS A 54 -44.94 84.15 -109.00
C LYS A 54 -45.33 82.90 -108.21
N SER A 55 -45.89 81.87 -108.86
CA SER A 55 -46.33 80.60 -108.22
C SER A 55 -45.17 79.76 -107.68
N LEU A 56 -43.97 79.88 -108.28
CA LEU A 56 -42.78 79.07 -107.98
C LEU A 56 -42.33 79.10 -106.50
N ARG A 57 -42.77 80.10 -105.71
CA ARG A 57 -42.47 80.16 -104.27
C ARG A 57 -43.04 79.00 -103.44
N LYS A 58 -44.00 78.23 -103.97
CA LYS A 58 -44.61 77.09 -103.25
C LYS A 58 -43.74 75.83 -103.21
N VAL A 59 -42.76 75.68 -104.12
CA VAL A 59 -42.05 74.40 -104.31
C VAL A 59 -41.21 73.99 -103.08
N GLY A 60 -40.59 74.96 -102.40
CA GLY A 60 -39.68 74.68 -101.28
C GLY A 60 -40.30 73.87 -100.14
N GLY A 61 -41.45 74.33 -99.62
CA GLY A 61 -42.12 73.65 -98.49
C GLY A 61 -42.74 72.30 -98.82
N LEU A 62 -42.86 71.93 -100.10
CA LEU A 62 -43.30 70.60 -100.53
C LEU A 62 -42.12 69.61 -100.55
N LEU A 63 -40.94 70.09 -100.94
CA LEU A 63 -39.71 69.30 -100.93
C LEU A 63 -39.30 68.92 -99.49
N GLU A 64 -39.27 69.89 -98.58
CA GLU A 64 -38.93 69.69 -97.16
C GLU A 64 -39.78 68.59 -96.51
N LYS A 65 -41.09 68.56 -96.80
CA LYS A 65 -42.01 67.59 -96.21
C LYS A 65 -41.74 66.16 -96.68
N LEU A 66 -41.52 65.95 -97.97
CA LEU A 66 -41.24 64.62 -98.53
C LEU A 66 -39.87 64.09 -98.10
N THR A 67 -38.87 64.96 -97.91
CA THR A 67 -37.57 64.54 -97.38
C THR A 67 -37.64 64.06 -95.93
N ALA A 68 -38.55 64.60 -95.11
CA ALA A 68 -38.69 64.20 -93.70
C ALA A 68 -39.32 62.80 -93.53
N GLU A 69 -40.33 62.46 -94.34
CA GLU A 69 -41.00 61.16 -94.26
C GLU A 69 -40.07 60.02 -94.73
N ASN A 70 -39.21 60.26 -95.73
CA ASN A 70 -38.30 59.23 -96.25
C ASN A 70 -37.17 58.87 -95.27
N MET A 71 -36.58 59.86 -94.58
CA MET A 71 -35.52 59.62 -93.58
C MET A 71 -35.97 58.69 -92.44
N LEU A 72 -37.22 58.83 -91.97
CA LEU A 72 -37.73 58.08 -90.82
C LEU A 72 -37.94 56.59 -91.13
N LEU A 73 -38.25 56.25 -92.39
CA LEU A 73 -38.38 54.85 -92.84
C LEU A 73 -37.02 54.17 -93.08
N GLU A 74 -36.03 54.89 -93.62
CA GLU A 74 -34.68 54.35 -93.81
C GLU A 74 -33.99 54.03 -92.45
N GLU A 75 -34.18 54.87 -91.43
CA GLU A 75 -33.61 54.69 -90.09
C GLU A 75 -34.07 53.39 -89.40
N GLN A 76 -35.34 53.00 -89.58
CA GLN A 76 -35.89 51.78 -88.96
C GLN A 76 -35.42 50.49 -89.62
N VAL A 77 -35.16 50.48 -90.93
CA VAL A 77 -34.67 49.27 -91.64
C VAL A 77 -33.17 49.05 -91.42
N LEU A 78 -32.39 50.13 -91.37
CA LEU A 78 -30.95 50.10 -91.09
C LEU A 78 -30.62 49.57 -89.67
N THR A 79 -31.46 49.87 -88.67
CA THR A 79 -31.22 49.50 -87.27
C THR A 79 -31.48 48.01 -86.96
N VAL A 80 -32.47 47.39 -87.61
CA VAL A 80 -32.76 45.96 -87.41
C VAL A 80 -31.79 45.08 -88.20
N SER A 81 -31.54 45.38 -89.48
CA SER A 81 -30.71 44.54 -90.36
C SER A 81 -29.23 44.48 -89.94
N SER A 82 -28.69 45.55 -89.38
CA SER A 82 -27.28 45.62 -88.95
C SER A 82 -26.97 44.85 -87.67
N SER A 83 -27.91 44.77 -86.72
CA SER A 83 -27.59 44.41 -85.32
C SER A 83 -27.45 42.90 -85.05
N VAL A 84 -28.10 42.03 -85.82
CA VAL A 84 -28.10 40.58 -85.57
C VAL A 84 -26.82 39.87 -86.04
N PRO A 85 -26.34 40.06 -87.30
CA PRO A 85 -25.11 39.40 -87.75
C PRO A 85 -23.89 39.82 -86.93
N LEU A 86 -23.81 41.11 -86.57
CA LEU A 86 -22.72 41.67 -85.77
C LEU A 86 -22.59 41.01 -84.38
N ARG A 87 -23.70 40.56 -83.76
CA ARG A 87 -23.64 39.88 -82.46
C ARG A 87 -23.05 38.48 -82.56
N VAL A 88 -23.37 37.74 -83.61
CA VAL A 88 -22.81 36.39 -83.83
C VAL A 88 -21.35 36.47 -84.26
N SER A 89 -20.99 37.41 -85.15
CA SER A 89 -19.59 37.62 -85.52
C SER A 89 -18.75 38.11 -84.35
N ALA A 90 -19.27 39.00 -83.50
CA ALA A 90 -18.58 39.46 -82.29
C ALA A 90 -18.40 38.34 -81.26
N ALA A 91 -19.39 37.45 -81.09
CA ALA A 91 -19.27 36.29 -80.22
C ALA A 91 -18.22 35.28 -80.74
N LEU A 92 -18.18 35.03 -82.05
CA LEU A 92 -17.18 34.16 -82.66
C LEU A 92 -15.77 34.77 -82.57
N SER A 93 -15.61 36.05 -82.92
CA SER A 93 -14.32 36.74 -82.80
C SER A 93 -13.85 36.82 -81.35
N ALA A 94 -14.76 37.03 -80.38
CA ALA A 94 -14.40 37.01 -78.96
C ALA A 94 -13.96 35.61 -78.49
N ALA A 95 -14.53 34.53 -79.04
CA ALA A 95 -14.09 33.16 -78.76
C ALA A 95 -12.71 32.85 -79.38
N GLU A 96 -12.43 33.30 -80.59
CA GLU A 96 -11.11 33.17 -81.23
C GLU A 96 -10.04 34.04 -80.56
N GLU A 97 -10.40 35.26 -80.18
CA GLU A 97 -9.54 36.16 -79.41
C GLU A 97 -9.29 35.61 -77.99
N ALA A 98 -10.28 34.96 -77.36
CA ALA A 98 -10.10 34.26 -76.09
C ALA A 98 -9.20 33.02 -76.25
N ARG A 99 -9.35 32.25 -77.33
CA ARG A 99 -8.50 31.07 -77.61
C ARG A 99 -7.04 31.47 -77.85
N THR A 100 -6.81 32.52 -78.64
CA THR A 100 -5.45 33.05 -78.88
C THR A 100 -4.86 33.70 -77.63
N LYS A 101 -5.66 34.40 -76.81
CA LYS A 101 -5.22 34.86 -75.47
C LYS A 101 -4.86 33.69 -74.56
N LEU A 102 -5.60 32.58 -74.58
CA LEU A 102 -5.29 31.37 -73.81
C LEU A 102 -4.01 30.68 -74.30
N GLU A 103 -3.83 30.54 -75.62
CA GLU A 103 -2.59 30.01 -76.23
C GLU A 103 -1.37 30.86 -75.82
N VAL A 104 -1.49 32.20 -75.86
CA VAL A 104 -0.44 33.12 -75.40
C VAL A 104 -0.20 33.03 -73.89
N LEU A 105 -1.24 32.83 -73.08
CA LEU A 105 -1.10 32.64 -71.63
C LEU A 105 -0.41 31.31 -71.29
N LEU A 106 -0.78 30.20 -71.93
CA LEU A 106 -0.10 28.90 -71.78
C LEU A 106 1.35 28.95 -72.27
N GLN A 107 1.64 29.72 -73.33
CA GLN A 107 3.02 29.92 -73.80
C GLN A 107 3.83 30.77 -72.83
N LYS A 108 3.23 31.81 -72.23
CA LYS A 108 3.84 32.60 -71.14
C LYS A 108 4.04 31.79 -69.87
N GLU A 109 3.10 30.94 -69.48
CA GLU A 109 3.20 30.03 -68.34
C GLU A 109 4.38 29.06 -68.52
N ARG A 110 4.47 28.40 -69.68
CA ARG A 110 5.60 27.51 -70.01
C ARG A 110 6.93 28.24 -70.02
N LEU A 111 6.99 29.45 -70.58
CA LEU A 111 8.19 30.28 -70.55
C LEU A 111 8.57 30.63 -69.10
N LEU A 112 7.61 31.13 -68.32
CA LEU A 112 7.81 31.51 -66.92
C LEU A 112 8.26 30.32 -66.09
N SER A 113 7.61 29.16 -66.22
CA SER A 113 7.96 27.91 -65.52
C SER A 113 9.36 27.45 -65.87
N ASN A 114 9.75 27.46 -67.15
CA ASN A 114 11.11 27.11 -67.56
C ASN A 114 12.16 28.08 -66.99
N THR A 115 11.86 29.39 -67.02
CA THR A 115 12.72 30.43 -66.42
C THR A 115 12.80 30.29 -64.88
N LEU A 116 11.70 29.97 -64.21
CA LEU A 116 11.64 29.71 -62.77
C LEU A 116 12.45 28.45 -62.41
N GLN A 117 12.35 27.40 -63.21
CA GLN A 117 13.10 26.15 -63.01
C GLN A 117 14.60 26.34 -63.28
N GLN A 118 14.99 27.15 -64.27
CA GLN A 118 16.38 27.57 -64.48
C GLN A 118 16.91 28.44 -63.32
N HIS A 119 16.11 29.39 -62.83
CA HIS A 119 16.47 30.18 -61.64
C HIS A 119 16.56 29.32 -60.37
N LEU A 120 15.70 28.30 -60.21
CA LEU A 120 15.76 27.36 -59.10
C LEU A 120 16.99 26.45 -59.19
N GLN A 121 17.36 25.93 -60.38
CA GLN A 121 18.61 25.18 -60.56
C GLN A 121 19.86 26.03 -60.32
N GLY A 122 19.84 27.30 -60.76
CA GLY A 122 20.88 28.27 -60.43
C GLY A 122 20.95 28.56 -58.93
N ALA A 123 19.81 28.87 -58.30
CA ALA A 123 19.74 29.11 -56.86
C ALA A 123 20.16 27.89 -56.04
N GLN A 124 19.84 26.67 -56.50
CA GLN A 124 20.26 25.43 -55.85
C GLN A 124 21.79 25.27 -55.89
N SER A 125 22.45 25.44 -57.04
CA SER A 125 23.92 25.33 -57.10
C SER A 125 24.63 26.41 -56.27
N TRP A 126 24.05 27.60 -56.17
CA TRP A 126 24.52 28.64 -55.24
C TRP A 126 24.24 28.29 -53.77
N ALA A 127 23.10 27.69 -53.44
CA ALA A 127 22.75 27.23 -52.09
C ALA A 127 23.62 26.05 -51.64
N ASP A 128 23.92 25.10 -52.54
CA ASP A 128 24.83 23.98 -52.30
C ASP A 128 26.27 24.49 -52.06
N SER A 129 26.72 25.45 -52.87
CA SER A 129 28.03 26.10 -52.71
C SER A 129 28.10 26.90 -51.40
N LEU A 130 27.07 27.68 -51.07
CA LEU A 130 26.98 28.41 -49.81
C LEU A 130 26.97 27.43 -48.63
N GLY A 131 26.19 26.35 -48.71
CA GLY A 131 26.13 25.27 -47.71
C GLY A 131 27.48 24.60 -47.49
N GLN A 132 28.27 24.36 -48.56
CA GLN A 132 29.65 23.89 -48.43
C GLN A 132 30.54 24.91 -47.70
N THR A 133 30.47 26.21 -48.04
CA THR A 133 31.28 27.23 -47.35
C THR A 133 30.85 27.44 -45.89
N LEU A 134 29.56 27.35 -45.58
CA LEU A 134 29.04 27.39 -44.21
C LEU A 134 29.44 26.16 -43.41
N GLY A 135 29.41 24.96 -44.02
CA GLY A 135 29.92 23.73 -43.40
C GLY A 135 31.43 23.75 -43.15
N GLN A 136 32.21 24.38 -44.03
CA GLN A 136 33.64 24.65 -43.80
C GLN A 136 33.85 25.65 -42.66
N LEU A 137 33.03 26.70 -42.57
CA LEU A 137 33.11 27.72 -41.52
C LEU A 137 32.71 27.16 -40.14
N ASP A 138 31.64 26.37 -40.06
CA ASP A 138 31.25 25.59 -38.87
C ASP A 138 32.37 24.60 -38.47
N THR A 139 32.96 23.89 -39.44
CA THR A 139 34.11 23.01 -39.18
C THR A 139 35.30 23.79 -38.60
N LEU A 140 35.62 24.97 -39.14
CA LEU A 140 36.70 25.83 -38.62
C LEU A 140 36.36 26.38 -37.23
N GLU A 141 35.11 26.77 -36.96
CA GLU A 141 34.70 27.23 -35.64
C GLU A 141 34.83 26.11 -34.60
N ARG A 142 34.40 24.88 -34.91
CA ARG A 142 34.59 23.71 -34.02
C ARG A 142 36.07 23.48 -33.68
N HIS A 143 36.97 23.55 -34.66
CA HIS A 143 38.42 23.43 -34.42
C HIS A 143 38.95 24.59 -33.56
N MET A 144 38.49 25.82 -33.81
CA MET A 144 38.84 26.99 -33.00
C MET A 144 38.37 26.83 -31.54
N LYS A 145 37.14 26.36 -31.31
CA LYS A 145 36.61 26.08 -29.97
C LYS A 145 37.41 24.99 -29.26
N TYR A 146 37.76 23.91 -29.96
CA TYR A 146 38.60 22.83 -29.42
C TYR A 146 39.97 23.34 -28.96
N LEU A 147 40.64 24.16 -29.78
CA LEU A 147 41.92 24.78 -29.45
C LEU A 147 41.80 25.83 -28.33
N GLN A 148 40.71 26.60 -28.27
CA GLN A 148 40.41 27.51 -27.16
C GLN A 148 40.24 26.76 -25.84
N CYS A 149 39.59 25.60 -25.85
CA CYS A 149 39.50 24.74 -24.66
C CYS A 149 40.87 24.20 -24.24
N LEU A 150 41.69 23.66 -25.17
CA LEU A 150 43.05 23.19 -24.83
C LEU A 150 43.92 24.29 -24.23
N ALA A 151 44.00 25.46 -24.90
CA ALA A 151 44.75 26.60 -24.39
C ALA A 151 44.25 27.04 -22.99
N ARG A 152 42.94 26.96 -22.72
CA ARG A 152 42.39 27.28 -21.39
C ARG A 152 42.75 26.25 -20.31
N ILE A 153 42.92 24.97 -20.68
CA ILE A 153 43.38 23.92 -19.76
C ILE A 153 44.87 24.13 -19.44
N GLU A 154 45.68 24.48 -20.44
CA GLU A 154 47.10 24.84 -20.28
C GLU A 154 47.26 26.10 -19.42
N GLU A 155 46.52 27.18 -19.68
CA GLU A 155 46.49 28.40 -18.85
C GLU A 155 46.18 28.11 -17.38
N LEU A 156 45.18 27.25 -17.11
CA LEU A 156 44.80 26.86 -15.75
C LEU A 156 45.88 25.99 -15.10
N SER A 157 46.47 25.06 -15.85
CA SER A 157 47.58 24.21 -15.39
C SER A 157 48.81 25.03 -14.98
N ASP A 158 49.24 25.96 -15.83
CA ASP A 158 50.36 26.88 -15.54
C ASP A 158 50.03 27.80 -14.35
N SER A 159 48.79 28.27 -14.24
CA SER A 159 48.33 29.06 -13.09
C SER A 159 48.41 28.26 -11.79
N ILE A 160 47.93 27.02 -11.75
CA ILE A 160 48.02 26.12 -10.59
C ILE A 160 49.49 25.90 -10.20
N GLN A 161 50.36 25.64 -11.18
CA GLN A 161 51.79 25.48 -10.95
C GLN A 161 52.42 26.75 -10.35
N GLN A 162 52.09 27.94 -10.87
CA GLN A 162 52.60 29.20 -10.36
C GLN A 162 52.11 29.47 -8.92
N PHE A 163 50.83 29.25 -8.64
CA PHE A 163 50.26 29.42 -7.30
C PHE A 163 50.87 28.45 -6.28
N LEU A 164 51.13 27.19 -6.67
CA LEU A 164 51.84 26.23 -5.82
C LEU A 164 53.29 26.68 -5.53
N MET A 165 54.00 27.19 -6.52
CA MET A 165 55.38 27.70 -6.35
C MET A 165 55.45 28.97 -5.48
N THR A 166 54.37 29.77 -5.43
CA THR A 166 54.26 30.94 -4.52
C THR A 166 53.57 30.63 -3.19
N ASN A 167 53.27 29.35 -2.92
CA ASN A 167 52.51 28.88 -1.75
C ASN A 167 51.11 29.51 -1.58
N SER A 168 50.52 30.00 -2.68
CA SER A 168 49.19 30.60 -2.78
C SER A 168 48.13 29.51 -2.94
N VAL A 169 47.93 28.72 -1.88
CA VAL A 169 47.16 27.46 -1.94
C VAL A 169 45.66 27.69 -2.23
N TRP A 170 45.08 28.79 -1.74
CA TRP A 170 43.66 29.10 -1.96
C TRP A 170 43.37 29.40 -3.44
N GLU A 171 44.26 30.14 -4.08
CA GLU A 171 44.22 30.47 -5.51
C GLU A 171 44.41 29.23 -6.39
N ALA A 172 45.30 28.32 -5.99
CA ALA A 172 45.49 27.02 -6.65
C ALA A 172 44.21 26.16 -6.61
N ILE A 173 43.51 26.11 -5.46
CA ILE A 173 42.24 25.39 -5.33
C ILE A 173 41.15 26.07 -6.19
N GLY A 174 41.09 27.39 -6.21
CA GLY A 174 40.17 28.14 -7.09
C GLY A 174 40.41 27.84 -8.59
N ALA A 175 41.67 27.70 -9.01
CA ALA A 175 42.00 27.31 -10.38
C ALA A 175 41.63 25.84 -10.70
N VAL A 176 41.79 24.90 -9.76
CA VAL A 176 41.28 23.52 -9.90
C VAL A 176 39.74 23.48 -9.91
N GLY A 177 39.07 24.31 -9.11
CA GLY A 177 37.61 24.47 -9.16
C GLY A 177 37.12 24.96 -10.53
N ASN A 178 37.80 25.95 -11.13
CA ASN A 178 37.53 26.37 -12.51
C ASN A 178 37.72 25.21 -13.51
N MET A 179 38.79 24.42 -13.37
CA MET A 179 39.05 23.25 -14.22
C MET A 179 37.97 22.16 -14.06
N ALA A 180 37.44 21.95 -12.85
CA ALA A 180 36.30 21.07 -12.57
C ALA A 180 34.99 21.57 -13.24
N THR A 181 34.71 22.88 -13.21
CA THR A 181 33.54 23.43 -13.92
C THR A 181 33.65 23.29 -15.45
N LEU A 182 34.87 23.26 -16.00
CA LEU A 182 35.10 22.99 -17.41
C LEU A 182 34.85 21.51 -17.76
N ASP A 183 35.16 20.53 -16.88
CA ASP A 183 34.77 19.14 -17.13
C ASP A 183 33.25 19.01 -17.17
N MET A 184 32.56 19.54 -16.15
CA MET A 184 31.10 19.55 -16.08
C MET A 184 30.47 20.14 -17.35
N GLY A 185 30.93 21.31 -17.80
CA GLY A 185 30.46 21.95 -19.03
C GLY A 185 30.82 21.20 -20.33
N LEU A 186 31.74 20.23 -20.28
CA LEU A 186 32.14 19.40 -21.41
C LEU A 186 31.51 18.00 -21.39
N GLN A 187 30.81 17.56 -20.33
CA GLN A 187 30.30 16.18 -20.24
C GLN A 187 29.29 15.81 -21.34
N GLU A 188 28.50 16.76 -21.84
CA GLU A 188 27.56 16.56 -22.95
C GLU A 188 28.24 16.54 -24.34
N SER A 189 29.54 16.83 -24.41
CA SER A 189 30.29 16.88 -25.68
C SER A 189 30.63 15.50 -26.23
N GLY A 190 30.71 15.39 -27.56
CA GLY A 190 31.27 14.22 -28.24
C GLY A 190 32.81 14.16 -28.22
N CYS A 191 33.50 15.17 -27.67
CA CYS A 191 34.96 15.29 -27.69
C CYS A 191 35.65 14.45 -26.59
N SER A 192 35.53 13.11 -26.68
CA SER A 192 36.07 12.15 -25.71
C SER A 192 37.56 12.34 -25.37
N HIS A 193 38.41 12.64 -26.37
CA HIS A 193 39.84 12.89 -26.13
C HIS A 193 40.12 14.17 -25.33
N LEU A 194 39.31 15.21 -25.49
CA LEU A 194 39.42 16.46 -24.73
C LEU A 194 38.93 16.27 -23.29
N GLN A 195 37.83 15.53 -23.10
CA GLN A 195 37.33 15.13 -21.78
C GLN A 195 38.37 14.27 -21.04
N ALA A 196 38.98 13.29 -21.71
CA ALA A 196 40.01 12.43 -21.12
C ALA A 196 41.24 13.25 -20.68
N PHE A 197 41.78 14.10 -21.56
CA PHE A 197 42.92 14.96 -21.24
C PHE A 197 42.62 15.94 -20.08
N LEU A 198 41.43 16.54 -20.08
CA LEU A 198 40.97 17.42 -19.00
C LEU A 198 40.86 16.65 -17.68
N ARG A 199 40.28 15.45 -17.70
CA ARG A 199 40.18 14.60 -16.50
C ARG A 199 41.54 14.19 -15.98
N GLU A 200 42.44 13.72 -16.83
CA GLU A 200 43.82 13.36 -16.43
C GLU A 200 44.55 14.55 -15.80
N THR A 201 44.42 15.75 -16.39
CA THR A 201 44.99 17.01 -15.87
C THR A 201 44.36 17.41 -14.54
N LEU A 202 43.04 17.30 -14.40
CA LEU A 202 42.30 17.58 -13.17
C LEU A 202 42.69 16.59 -12.05
N HIS A 203 42.76 15.29 -12.36
CA HIS A 203 43.23 14.24 -11.44
C HIS A 203 44.65 14.50 -10.94
N PHE A 204 45.55 14.91 -11.84
CA PHE A 204 46.94 15.22 -11.51
C PHE A 204 47.04 16.39 -10.51
N TRP A 205 46.43 17.54 -10.81
CA TRP A 205 46.50 18.72 -9.95
C TRP A 205 45.73 18.56 -8.64
N HIS A 206 44.54 17.97 -8.70
CA HIS A 206 43.74 17.65 -7.51
C HIS A 206 44.50 16.71 -6.57
N LYS A 207 45.17 15.67 -7.10
CA LYS A 207 45.99 14.79 -6.28
C LYS A 207 47.12 15.55 -5.57
N ILE A 208 47.85 16.42 -6.28
CA ILE A 208 48.94 17.20 -5.69
C ILE A 208 48.42 18.10 -4.55
N LEU A 209 47.26 18.75 -4.74
CA LEU A 209 46.62 19.54 -3.68
C LEU A 209 46.10 18.67 -2.52
N LYS A 210 45.43 17.54 -2.81
CA LYS A 210 44.90 16.61 -1.80
C LYS A 210 46.01 15.99 -0.96
N ASP A 211 47.10 15.55 -1.58
CA ASP A 211 48.27 14.97 -0.89
C ASP A 211 48.96 16.03 0.01
N LYS A 212 49.11 17.28 -0.45
CA LYS A 212 49.67 18.38 0.37
C LYS A 212 48.74 18.74 1.53
N LEU A 213 47.48 19.10 1.24
CA LEU A 213 46.51 19.51 2.25
C LEU A 213 46.24 18.42 3.28
N ALA A 214 46.25 17.14 2.89
CA ALA A 214 46.13 16.03 3.82
C ALA A 214 47.36 15.88 4.74
N SER A 215 48.58 16.17 4.26
CA SER A 215 49.78 16.20 5.10
C SER A 215 49.71 17.33 6.13
N ASP A 216 49.44 18.57 5.66
CA ASP A 216 49.31 19.76 6.51
C ASP A 216 48.20 19.56 7.57
N PHE A 217 47.11 18.87 7.20
CA PHE A 217 45.98 18.57 8.08
C PHE A 217 46.24 17.38 9.03
N GLU A 218 46.92 16.30 8.63
CA GLU A 218 47.37 15.23 9.55
C GLU A 218 48.35 15.81 10.60
N GLU A 219 49.20 16.78 10.26
CA GLU A 219 50.09 17.48 11.21
C GLU A 219 49.34 18.36 12.22
N VAL A 220 48.32 19.12 11.80
CA VAL A 220 47.46 19.91 12.72
C VAL A 220 46.61 18.98 13.61
N LEU A 221 46.06 17.91 13.05
CA LEU A 221 45.25 16.94 13.80
C LEU A 221 46.06 16.21 14.88
N THR A 222 47.30 15.81 14.60
CA THR A 222 48.16 15.15 15.61
C THR A 222 48.57 16.10 16.75
N GLN A 223 48.79 17.38 16.47
CA GLN A 223 48.99 18.42 17.50
C GLN A 223 47.73 18.67 18.35
N LEU A 224 46.54 18.49 17.78
CA LEU A 224 45.25 18.50 18.50
C LEU A 224 44.90 17.15 19.15
N HIS A 225 45.82 16.19 19.16
CA HIS A 225 45.66 14.83 19.70
C HIS A 225 44.51 14.01 19.08
N TRP A 226 44.17 14.29 17.82
CA TRP A 226 43.24 13.47 17.04
C TRP A 226 43.93 12.21 16.47
N PRO A 227 43.25 11.05 16.41
CA PRO A 227 41.91 10.77 16.95
C PRO A 227 41.95 10.45 18.46
N ILE A 228 40.84 10.75 19.14
CA ILE A 228 40.65 10.47 20.56
C ILE A 228 40.28 8.98 20.70
N VAL A 229 41.27 8.12 20.94
CA VAL A 229 41.05 6.65 21.03
C VAL A 229 40.73 6.18 22.45
N SER A 230 41.19 6.90 23.47
CA SER A 230 40.93 6.63 24.89
C SER A 230 40.17 7.81 25.51
N PRO A 231 39.37 7.62 26.57
CA PRO A 231 38.71 8.73 27.24
C PRO A 231 39.77 9.69 27.83
N PRO A 232 39.52 11.02 27.84
CA PRO A 232 40.48 11.99 28.37
C PRO A 232 40.61 11.86 29.89
N THR A 233 41.64 11.14 30.34
CA THR A 233 41.87 10.85 31.77
C THR A 233 42.29 12.07 32.59
N GLN A 234 42.70 13.16 31.93
CA GLN A 234 42.90 14.48 32.52
C GLN A 234 42.50 15.55 31.50
N SER A 235 41.97 16.69 31.97
CA SER A 235 41.82 17.88 31.16
C SER A 235 43.20 18.48 30.88
N LEU A 236 43.82 18.08 29.76
CA LEU A 236 45.05 18.71 29.29
C LEU A 236 44.84 20.21 29.16
N SER A 237 45.71 21.00 29.79
CA SER A 237 45.77 22.45 29.61
C SER A 237 45.90 22.76 28.12
N PRO A 238 45.10 23.69 27.55
CA PRO A 238 45.17 23.97 26.12
C PRO A 238 46.60 24.38 25.73
N PRO A 239 47.12 23.92 24.58
CA PRO A 239 48.47 24.25 24.14
C PRO A 239 48.62 25.76 23.97
N ALA A 240 49.81 26.31 24.21
CA ALA A 240 50.05 27.76 24.16
C ALA A 240 49.64 28.39 22.81
N ASN A 241 49.79 27.64 21.71
CA ASN A 241 49.42 28.04 20.36
C ASN A 241 47.97 27.65 19.98
N ALA A 242 47.09 27.35 20.94
CA ALA A 242 45.74 26.84 20.66
C ALA A 242 44.95 27.72 19.68
N GLN A 243 44.98 29.06 19.81
CA GLN A 243 44.25 29.94 18.89
C GLN A 243 44.77 29.84 17.44
N GLU A 244 46.09 29.78 17.28
CA GLU A 244 46.77 29.61 15.99
C GLU A 244 46.40 28.25 15.37
N LEU A 245 46.48 27.16 16.13
CA LEU A 245 46.05 25.82 15.72
C LEU A 245 44.57 25.74 15.31
N ASN A 246 43.66 26.39 16.04
CA ASN A 246 42.24 26.44 15.63
C ASN A 246 42.05 27.25 14.33
N SER A 247 42.86 28.30 14.10
CA SER A 247 42.79 29.08 12.84
C SER A 247 43.38 28.34 11.63
N GLN A 248 44.44 27.55 11.84
CA GLN A 248 45.00 26.65 10.82
C GLN A 248 44.03 25.51 10.50
N LEU A 249 43.36 24.95 11.51
CA LEU A 249 42.29 23.96 11.35
C LEU A 249 41.13 24.53 10.52
N GLU A 250 40.66 25.74 10.84
CA GLU A 250 39.59 26.41 10.09
C GLU A 250 39.98 26.64 8.62
N LEU A 251 41.21 27.11 8.36
CA LEU A 251 41.72 27.32 7.01
C LEU A 251 41.81 26.00 6.22
N LEU A 252 42.42 24.96 6.79
CA LEU A 252 42.62 23.68 6.11
C LEU A 252 41.30 22.94 5.85
N VAL A 253 40.37 22.95 6.80
CA VAL A 253 39.01 22.39 6.59
C VAL A 253 38.28 23.17 5.49
N SER A 254 38.36 24.50 5.48
CA SER A 254 37.75 25.33 4.43
C SER A 254 38.35 25.06 3.05
N GLN A 255 39.69 24.92 2.97
CA GLN A 255 40.41 24.55 1.75
C GLN A 255 39.99 23.17 1.24
N LEU A 256 39.97 22.15 2.11
CA LEU A 256 39.54 20.80 1.78
C LEU A 256 38.05 20.73 1.36
N LEU A 257 37.17 21.54 1.96
CA LEU A 257 35.77 21.67 1.51
C LEU A 257 35.68 22.32 0.11
N SER A 258 36.48 23.35 -0.18
CA SER A 258 36.52 23.94 -1.53
C SER A 258 37.10 22.98 -2.60
N LEU A 259 37.89 22.00 -2.19
CA LEU A 259 38.40 20.90 -3.03
C LEU A 259 37.38 19.74 -3.20
N GLN A 260 36.25 19.74 -2.48
CA GLN A 260 35.23 18.68 -2.56
C GLN A 260 34.68 18.50 -3.98
N MET A 261 34.40 19.61 -4.68
CA MET A 261 33.80 19.60 -6.02
C MET A 261 34.64 18.86 -7.06
N SER A 262 35.98 18.91 -6.95
CA SER A 262 36.86 18.10 -7.78
C SER A 262 37.01 16.67 -7.25
N ASP A 263 36.97 16.44 -5.94
CA ASP A 263 37.01 15.09 -5.34
C ASP A 263 35.80 14.23 -5.74
N ASP A 264 34.62 14.83 -5.85
CA ASP A 264 33.37 14.17 -6.24
C ASP A 264 33.30 13.83 -7.75
N LEU A 265 34.04 14.58 -8.60
CA LEU A 265 34.18 14.30 -10.02
C LEU A 265 35.29 13.26 -10.31
N ILE A 266 36.33 13.24 -9.48
CA ILE A 266 37.49 12.34 -9.57
C ILE A 266 37.21 10.98 -8.93
N SER A 267 36.43 10.95 -7.85
CA SER A 267 35.94 9.72 -7.25
C SER A 267 34.86 9.13 -8.15
N GLU A 268 35.29 8.47 -9.23
CA GLU A 268 34.44 7.67 -10.11
C GLU A 268 33.43 6.90 -9.27
N LYS A 269 32.15 6.89 -9.71
CA LYS A 269 31.05 6.23 -9.01
C LYS A 269 31.34 4.73 -8.81
N LYS A 270 32.01 4.39 -7.71
CA LYS A 270 31.96 3.07 -7.10
C LYS A 270 30.58 2.90 -6.50
N GLU A 271 29.63 2.63 -7.39
CA GLU A 271 28.32 2.13 -7.01
C GLU A 271 28.54 0.77 -6.36
N LEU A 272 28.68 0.79 -5.03
CA LEU A 272 28.40 -0.36 -4.17
C LEU A 272 27.06 -0.93 -4.64
N PRO A 273 26.97 -2.25 -4.88
CA PRO A 273 25.86 -2.85 -5.61
C PRO A 273 24.54 -2.40 -4.99
N THR A 274 23.66 -1.84 -5.82
CA THR A 274 22.49 -1.06 -5.41
C THR A 274 21.52 -1.90 -4.60
N ARG A 275 21.72 -1.96 -3.26
CA ARG A 275 20.88 -2.72 -2.33
C ARG A 275 19.44 -2.21 -2.43
N PRO A 276 18.46 -3.04 -2.85
CA PRO A 276 17.10 -2.59 -3.11
C PRO A 276 16.47 -1.91 -1.88
N GLY A 277 15.75 -0.80 -2.11
CA GLY A 277 15.01 -0.08 -1.07
C GLY A 277 15.81 0.91 -0.22
N LEU A 278 17.14 1.01 -0.37
CA LEU A 278 17.95 2.01 0.35
C LEU A 278 18.27 3.24 -0.53
N PRO A 279 18.19 4.47 0.01
CA PRO A 279 18.61 5.67 -0.72
C PRO A 279 20.13 5.68 -0.93
N GLN A 280 20.58 6.12 -2.10
CA GLN A 280 22.01 6.32 -2.36
C GLN A 280 22.57 7.36 -1.39
N THR A 281 23.48 6.95 -0.50
CA THR A 281 24.07 7.88 0.48
C THR A 281 25.19 8.69 -0.19
N PRO A 282 25.25 10.02 -0.04
CA PRO A 282 26.28 10.86 -0.67
C PRO A 282 27.70 10.48 -0.19
N PRO A 283 28.76 10.78 -0.96
CA PRO A 283 30.13 10.57 -0.50
C PRO A 283 30.40 11.29 0.83
N LEU A 284 31.37 10.79 1.60
CA LEU A 284 31.80 11.45 2.84
C LEU A 284 32.60 12.71 2.48
N SER A 285 32.37 13.79 3.23
CA SER A 285 33.14 15.03 3.04
C SER A 285 34.66 14.80 3.21
N LEU A 286 35.46 15.42 2.34
CA LEU A 286 36.90 15.21 2.23
C LEU A 286 37.69 15.45 3.54
N PRO A 287 37.41 16.48 4.36
CA PRO A 287 38.04 16.60 5.68
C PRO A 287 37.80 15.36 6.56
N ILE A 288 36.57 14.83 6.53
CA ILE A 288 36.18 13.70 7.36
C ILE A 288 36.74 12.39 6.80
N GLN A 289 36.85 12.22 5.46
CA GLN A 289 37.63 11.12 4.86
C GLN A 289 39.05 11.05 5.42
N ILE A 290 39.75 12.20 5.50
CA ILE A 290 41.13 12.27 6.01
C ILE A 290 41.17 12.00 7.52
N MET A 291 40.28 12.62 8.30
CA MET A 291 40.16 12.37 9.75
C MET A 291 39.88 10.90 10.10
N LEU A 292 39.22 10.15 9.20
CA LEU A 292 38.96 8.71 9.32
C LEU A 292 40.17 7.83 8.97
N LEU A 293 41.22 8.33 8.28
CA LEU A 293 42.36 7.51 7.87
C LEU A 293 43.11 6.86 9.06
N PRO A 294 43.45 7.56 10.17
CA PRO A 294 44.10 6.93 11.31
C PRO A 294 43.25 5.83 11.98
N LEU A 295 41.94 6.07 12.11
CA LEU A 295 40.99 5.10 12.66
C LEU A 295 40.83 3.89 11.73
N SER A 296 40.76 4.10 10.41
CA SER A 296 40.70 3.05 9.39
C SER A 296 41.98 2.20 9.35
N LYS A 297 43.15 2.84 9.40
CA LYS A 297 44.48 2.20 9.52
C LYS A 297 44.50 1.29 10.78
N ARG A 298 44.00 1.80 11.93
CA ARG A 298 43.94 1.06 13.20
C ARG A 298 42.91 -0.09 13.18
N PHE A 299 41.71 0.13 12.66
CA PHE A 299 40.66 -0.88 12.53
C PHE A 299 41.17 -2.08 11.71
N ARG A 300 41.72 -1.82 10.53
CA ARG A 300 42.23 -2.87 9.64
C ARG A 300 43.43 -3.59 10.27
N TYR A 301 44.32 -2.91 11.00
CA TYR A 301 45.43 -3.54 11.73
C TYR A 301 44.97 -4.54 12.83
N HIS A 302 43.86 -4.27 13.53
CA HIS A 302 43.37 -5.14 14.60
C HIS A 302 42.39 -6.22 14.10
N PHE A 303 41.46 -5.87 13.21
CA PHE A 303 40.30 -6.71 12.86
C PHE A 303 40.38 -7.34 11.46
N THR A 304 41.51 -7.17 10.75
CA THR A 304 41.79 -7.91 9.49
C THR A 304 43.16 -8.60 9.55
N GLY A 305 43.38 -9.57 8.65
CA GLY A 305 44.60 -10.38 8.64
C GLY A 305 44.70 -11.33 9.84
N ASN A 306 45.93 -11.74 10.17
CA ASN A 306 46.19 -12.92 11.03
C ASN A 306 46.33 -12.57 12.54
N ARG A 307 45.66 -11.52 13.03
CA ARG A 307 45.68 -11.15 14.45
C ARG A 307 44.68 -11.99 15.24
N GLN A 308 45.00 -12.28 16.51
CA GLN A 308 44.06 -12.91 17.44
C GLN A 308 42.77 -12.08 17.65
N THR A 309 42.85 -10.75 17.50
CA THR A 309 41.70 -9.84 17.54
C THR A 309 40.78 -9.93 16.31
N ASN A 310 41.19 -10.61 15.24
CA ASN A 310 40.32 -10.97 14.12
C ASN A 310 39.73 -12.37 14.35
N SER A 311 38.72 -12.47 15.23
CA SER A 311 38.04 -13.70 15.58
C SER A 311 36.56 -13.66 15.17
N LEU A 312 36.11 -14.64 14.41
CA LEU A 312 34.70 -14.78 14.01
C LEU A 312 33.77 -14.99 15.23
N ASN A 313 34.30 -15.60 16.29
CA ASN A 313 33.56 -15.91 17.52
C ASN A 313 33.44 -14.70 18.46
N LYS A 314 33.98 -13.54 18.08
CA LYS A 314 34.00 -12.31 18.89
C LYS A 314 33.68 -11.04 18.07
N PRO A 315 32.51 -10.96 17.39
CA PRO A 315 32.10 -9.77 16.64
C PRO A 315 31.93 -8.54 17.54
N GLU A 316 31.59 -8.71 18.82
CA GLU A 316 31.46 -7.60 19.77
C GLU A 316 32.75 -6.77 19.89
N TRP A 317 33.92 -7.34 19.61
CA TRP A 317 35.20 -6.64 19.70
C TRP A 317 35.35 -5.50 18.69
N TYR A 318 34.87 -5.67 17.44
CA TYR A 318 34.96 -4.61 16.44
C TYR A 318 33.72 -3.70 16.46
N LEU A 319 32.54 -4.26 16.79
CA LEU A 319 31.30 -3.50 16.94
C LEU A 319 31.39 -2.51 18.12
N THR A 320 31.73 -3.00 19.32
CA THR A 320 31.92 -2.14 20.51
C THR A 320 33.04 -1.13 20.28
N GLN A 321 34.14 -1.52 19.64
CA GLN A 321 35.26 -0.60 19.40
C GLN A 321 34.88 0.57 18.47
N VAL A 322 33.98 0.35 17.51
CA VAL A 322 33.41 1.39 16.66
C VAL A 322 32.49 2.33 17.44
N LEU A 323 31.58 1.82 18.28
CA LEU A 323 30.73 2.64 19.17
C LEU A 323 31.58 3.49 20.13
N VAL A 324 32.60 2.90 20.74
CA VAL A 324 33.56 3.60 21.62
C VAL A 324 34.28 4.74 20.88
N TRP A 325 34.68 4.55 19.63
CA TRP A 325 35.28 5.62 18.83
C TRP A 325 34.26 6.71 18.44
N MET A 326 33.03 6.35 18.08
CA MET A 326 31.94 7.33 17.86
C MET A 326 31.72 8.18 19.12
N GLY A 327 31.69 7.56 20.30
CA GLY A 327 31.52 8.23 21.59
C GLY A 327 32.67 9.17 21.94
N HIS A 328 33.92 8.67 21.94
CA HIS A 328 35.10 9.48 22.32
C HIS A 328 35.35 10.69 21.41
N ASN A 329 34.99 10.60 20.12
CA ASN A 329 35.28 11.65 19.15
C ASN A 329 34.09 12.60 18.91
N SER A 330 32.88 12.28 19.38
CA SER A 330 31.68 13.13 19.28
C SER A 330 31.93 14.58 19.72
N PRO A 331 32.51 14.86 20.91
CA PRO A 331 32.67 16.24 21.37
C PRO A 331 33.62 17.05 20.49
N PHE A 332 34.65 16.40 19.92
CA PHE A 332 35.56 17.07 18.98
C PHE A 332 34.85 17.45 17.68
N MET A 333 34.01 16.56 17.13
CA MET A 333 33.23 16.89 15.93
C MET A 333 32.22 18.02 16.21
N GLU A 334 31.57 17.99 17.37
CA GLU A 334 30.54 18.97 17.77
C GLU A 334 31.13 20.34 18.15
N GLU A 335 32.24 20.39 18.90
CA GLU A 335 32.84 21.65 19.38
C GLU A 335 33.88 22.27 18.41
N LYS A 336 34.54 21.47 17.56
CA LYS A 336 35.63 21.93 16.69
C LYS A 336 35.29 21.93 15.21
N ILE A 337 34.71 20.85 14.70
CA ILE A 337 34.50 20.70 13.24
C ILE A 337 33.19 21.33 12.79
N GLN A 338 32.07 21.08 13.50
CA GLN A 338 30.75 21.62 13.12
C GLN A 338 30.74 23.15 12.94
N PRO A 339 31.32 23.98 13.84
CA PRO A 339 31.32 25.44 13.68
C PRO A 339 32.15 25.96 12.49
N ILE A 340 32.99 25.11 11.90
CA ILE A 340 33.72 25.39 10.65
C ILE A 340 32.84 25.01 9.45
N LEU A 341 32.20 23.83 9.48
CA LEU A 341 31.26 23.40 8.43
C LEU A 341 30.11 24.40 8.27
N ASP A 342 29.51 24.83 9.38
CA ASP A 342 28.41 25.79 9.42
C ASP A 342 28.82 27.13 8.79
N ARG A 343 30.06 27.60 9.07
CA ARG A 343 30.61 28.84 8.53
C ARG A 343 30.96 28.75 7.04
N ALA A 344 31.37 27.57 6.59
CA ALA A 344 31.57 27.25 5.18
C ALA A 344 30.25 27.03 4.41
N GLY A 345 29.10 27.05 5.10
CA GLY A 345 27.78 26.81 4.50
C GLY A 345 27.51 25.33 4.14
N ALA A 346 28.31 24.39 4.66
CA ALA A 346 28.14 22.97 4.41
C ALA A 346 26.96 22.43 5.24
N ASN A 347 25.85 22.10 4.58
CA ASN A 347 24.63 21.57 5.21
C ASN A 347 24.78 20.09 5.62
N VAL A 348 25.76 19.80 6.47
CA VAL A 348 26.21 18.45 6.84
C VAL A 348 26.54 18.39 8.32
N ASN A 349 26.10 17.33 9.01
CA ASN A 349 26.43 17.10 10.41
C ASN A 349 27.74 16.29 10.56
N ALA A 350 28.77 16.92 11.12
CA ALA A 350 30.13 16.39 11.23
C ALA A 350 30.21 15.09 12.05
N LYS A 351 29.38 14.97 13.10
CA LYS A 351 29.28 13.77 13.94
C LYS A 351 28.61 12.62 13.19
N VAL A 352 27.52 12.89 12.47
CA VAL A 352 26.83 11.87 11.66
C VAL A 352 27.75 11.36 10.54
N GLU A 353 28.51 12.23 9.88
CA GLU A 353 29.52 11.83 8.89
C GLU A 353 30.63 10.95 9.47
N LEU A 354 31.18 11.30 10.65
CA LEU A 354 32.15 10.46 11.33
C LEU A 354 31.54 9.08 11.67
N CYS A 355 30.31 9.06 12.16
CA CYS A 355 29.58 7.82 12.45
C CYS A 355 29.35 6.99 11.17
N ARG A 356 28.95 7.60 10.05
CA ARG A 356 28.80 6.92 8.74
C ARG A 356 30.11 6.25 8.31
N GLY A 357 31.23 6.97 8.39
CA GLY A 357 32.53 6.42 7.99
C GLY A 357 33.07 5.31 8.90
N LEU A 358 32.87 5.45 10.21
CA LEU A 358 33.20 4.38 11.17
C LEU A 358 32.29 3.15 11.02
N LEU A 359 31.01 3.37 10.76
CA LEU A 359 30.06 2.31 10.46
C LEU A 359 30.42 1.57 9.16
N THR A 360 30.94 2.26 8.14
CA THR A 360 31.39 1.63 6.89
C THR A 360 32.48 0.57 7.15
N LEU A 361 33.39 0.81 8.10
CA LEU A 361 34.42 -0.18 8.49
C LEU A 361 33.80 -1.43 9.14
N ALA A 362 32.79 -1.26 9.99
CA ALA A 362 32.04 -2.38 10.56
C ALA A 362 31.21 -3.11 9.49
N GLN A 363 30.62 -2.39 8.53
CA GLN A 363 29.86 -2.96 7.41
C GLN A 363 30.75 -3.77 6.46
N GLU A 364 31.94 -3.27 6.08
CA GLU A 364 32.95 -4.01 5.31
C GLU A 364 33.28 -5.35 6.00
N LYS A 365 33.50 -5.30 7.32
CA LYS A 365 33.87 -6.45 8.15
C LYS A 365 32.73 -7.47 8.27
N LEU A 366 31.51 -7.00 8.56
CA LEU A 366 30.29 -7.82 8.64
C LEU A 366 30.00 -8.55 7.33
N THR A 367 30.09 -7.85 6.20
CA THR A 367 29.80 -8.41 4.86
C THR A 367 30.77 -9.55 4.51
N HIS A 368 32.01 -9.50 5.00
CA HIS A 368 32.98 -10.59 4.85
C HIS A 368 32.75 -11.77 5.81
N ASP A 369 32.30 -11.51 7.04
CA ASP A 369 32.24 -12.52 8.09
C ASP A 369 30.90 -13.26 8.18
N ALA A 370 29.76 -12.61 7.93
CA ALA A 370 28.44 -13.24 8.02
C ALA A 370 28.27 -14.46 7.08
N PRO A 371 28.71 -14.42 5.80
CA PRO A 371 28.66 -15.59 4.91
C PRO A 371 29.53 -16.77 5.37
N ARG A 372 30.52 -16.53 6.25
CA ARG A 372 31.43 -17.56 6.77
C ARG A 372 30.84 -18.31 7.97
N LEU A 373 29.79 -17.77 8.60
CA LEU A 373 29.11 -18.38 9.76
C LEU A 373 27.84 -19.16 9.40
N LEU A 374 27.44 -19.23 8.12
CA LEU A 374 26.22 -19.91 7.67
C LEU A 374 26.16 -21.42 8.03
N TYR A 375 27.29 -22.03 8.39
CA TYR A 375 27.41 -23.44 8.78
C TYR A 375 27.45 -23.70 10.29
N ASP A 376 27.50 -22.67 11.13
CA ASP A 376 27.50 -22.80 12.61
C ASP A 376 26.35 -21.98 13.21
N ASP A 377 25.27 -22.66 13.61
CA ASP A 377 24.09 -22.03 14.18
C ASP A 377 24.41 -21.17 15.43
N THR A 378 25.39 -21.59 16.23
CA THR A 378 25.70 -20.95 17.52
C THR A 378 26.47 -19.65 17.34
N LEU A 379 27.48 -19.66 16.47
CA LEU A 379 28.23 -18.46 16.11
C LEU A 379 27.38 -17.49 15.26
N PHE A 380 26.49 -18.03 14.43
CA PHE A 380 25.54 -17.23 13.65
C PHE A 380 24.55 -16.48 14.56
N CYS A 381 23.92 -17.15 15.54
CA CYS A 381 23.07 -16.48 16.53
C CYS A 381 23.82 -15.39 17.29
N HIS A 382 25.03 -15.67 17.79
CA HIS A 382 25.84 -14.67 18.49
C HIS A 382 26.14 -13.45 17.60
N LEU A 383 26.43 -13.64 16.30
CA LEU A 383 26.61 -12.53 15.37
C LEU A 383 25.32 -11.69 15.20
N VAL A 384 24.16 -12.34 15.04
CA VAL A 384 22.87 -11.64 14.90
C VAL A 384 22.56 -10.82 16.15
N ASP A 385 22.75 -11.41 17.34
CA ASP A 385 22.42 -10.78 18.61
C ASP A 385 23.31 -9.55 18.88
N GLU A 386 24.62 -9.65 18.62
CA GLU A 386 25.56 -8.53 18.73
C GLU A 386 25.30 -7.42 17.69
N VAL A 387 24.84 -7.76 16.49
CA VAL A 387 24.46 -6.77 15.46
C VAL A 387 23.15 -6.07 15.79
N LEU A 388 22.16 -6.78 16.34
CA LEU A 388 20.91 -6.19 16.84
C LEU A 388 21.19 -5.22 18.00
N GLN A 389 22.05 -5.61 18.95
CA GLN A 389 22.46 -4.75 20.07
C GLN A 389 23.29 -3.55 19.60
N PHE A 390 24.23 -3.73 18.68
CA PHE A 390 25.00 -2.63 18.07
C PHE A 390 24.09 -1.60 17.39
N GLU A 391 23.09 -2.04 16.62
CA GLU A 391 22.13 -1.12 16.00
C GLU A 391 21.33 -0.36 17.06
N LYS A 392 20.88 -1.06 18.13
CA LYS A 392 20.14 -0.46 19.25
C LYS A 392 20.93 0.66 19.92
N GLU A 393 22.22 0.44 20.19
CA GLU A 393 23.12 1.46 20.77
C GLU A 393 23.47 2.58 19.78
N LEU A 394 23.67 2.26 18.49
CA LEU A 394 23.91 3.25 17.43
C LEU A 394 22.75 4.26 17.33
N ARG A 395 21.49 3.79 17.41
CA ARG A 395 20.31 4.67 17.37
C ARG A 395 20.05 5.38 18.70
N SER A 396 20.13 4.68 19.84
CA SER A 396 19.74 5.24 21.15
C SER A 396 20.82 6.05 21.85
N THR A 397 22.08 5.60 21.82
CA THR A 397 23.21 6.22 22.53
C THR A 397 23.90 7.28 21.67
N HIS A 398 24.12 6.98 20.38
CA HIS A 398 24.81 7.91 19.46
C HIS A 398 23.88 8.81 18.65
N ALA A 399 22.56 8.64 18.80
CA ALA A 399 21.51 9.39 18.09
C ALA A 399 21.67 9.38 16.54
N TYR A 400 22.15 8.27 15.98
CA TYR A 400 22.37 8.15 14.54
C TYR A 400 21.04 8.19 13.75
N PRO A 401 20.88 9.08 12.75
CA PRO A 401 19.60 9.29 12.08
C PRO A 401 19.09 8.06 11.32
N SER A 402 17.80 7.78 11.44
CA SER A 402 17.14 6.65 10.76
C SER A 402 17.05 6.77 9.24
N THR A 403 17.39 7.93 8.68
CA THR A 403 17.51 8.17 7.23
C THR A 403 18.74 7.51 6.61
N TYR A 404 19.73 7.11 7.41
CA TYR A 404 20.95 6.45 6.93
C TYR A 404 20.95 4.95 7.29
N PRO A 405 21.52 4.09 6.43
CA PRO A 405 21.60 2.65 6.70
C PRO A 405 22.51 2.37 7.90
N GLY A 406 22.05 1.45 8.75
CA GLY A 406 22.80 0.89 9.88
C GLY A 406 23.62 -0.35 9.51
N ALA A 407 23.86 -1.25 10.48
CA ALA A 407 24.46 -2.57 10.26
C ALA A 407 23.43 -3.61 9.77
N LEU A 408 22.16 -3.48 10.17
CA LEU A 408 21.10 -4.45 9.86
C LEU A 408 20.98 -4.87 8.37
N PRO A 409 21.16 -4.01 7.35
CA PRO A 409 21.01 -4.40 5.95
C PRO A 409 21.93 -5.54 5.48
N ILE A 410 22.97 -5.89 6.23
CA ILE A 410 23.87 -7.02 5.91
C ILE A 410 23.27 -8.36 6.37
N LEU A 411 22.50 -8.36 7.47
CA LEU A 411 21.72 -9.55 7.89
C LEU A 411 20.51 -9.79 6.97
N LEU A 412 20.18 -8.82 6.12
CA LEU A 412 19.09 -8.88 5.14
C LEU A 412 19.56 -9.28 3.73
N GLU A 413 20.85 -9.60 3.55
CA GLU A 413 21.32 -10.24 2.31
C GLU A 413 20.77 -11.66 2.22
N GLU A 414 20.25 -12.04 1.04
CA GLU A 414 19.35 -13.19 0.84
C GLU A 414 19.79 -14.49 1.56
N THR A 415 21.06 -14.89 1.39
CA THR A 415 21.59 -16.13 1.98
C THR A 415 21.77 -16.04 3.51
N VAL A 416 22.09 -14.85 4.03
CA VAL A 416 22.22 -14.56 5.47
C VAL A 416 20.83 -14.50 6.11
N PHE A 417 19.87 -13.87 5.44
CA PHE A 417 18.50 -13.71 5.90
C PHE A 417 17.75 -15.06 5.96
N GLN A 418 17.87 -15.88 4.91
CA GLN A 418 17.28 -17.22 4.90
C GLN A 418 17.92 -18.14 5.96
N LYS A 419 19.23 -17.99 6.23
CA LYS A 419 19.89 -18.67 7.36
C LYS A 419 19.32 -18.21 8.70
N TRP A 420 19.12 -16.90 8.89
CA TRP A 420 18.53 -16.36 10.12
C TRP A 420 17.11 -16.89 10.36
N LEU A 421 16.21 -16.78 9.38
CA LEU A 421 14.85 -17.34 9.47
C LEU A 421 14.85 -18.84 9.80
N SER A 422 15.75 -19.61 9.18
CA SER A 422 15.90 -21.05 9.42
C SER A 422 16.36 -21.39 10.84
N VAL A 423 17.34 -20.66 11.39
CA VAL A 423 17.82 -20.87 12.76
C VAL A 423 16.81 -20.36 13.79
N GLU A 424 16.21 -19.18 13.59
CA GLU A 424 15.19 -18.64 14.49
C GLU A 424 13.99 -19.60 14.59
N ARG A 425 13.53 -20.15 13.45
CA ARG A 425 12.51 -21.21 13.38
C ARG A 425 12.90 -22.44 14.19
N LYS A 426 14.10 -22.98 13.97
CA LYS A 426 14.62 -24.16 14.68
C LYS A 426 14.64 -23.92 16.20
N MET A 427 15.27 -22.83 16.64
CA MET A 427 15.41 -22.47 18.05
C MET A 427 14.06 -22.19 18.73
N ALA A 428 13.08 -21.66 17.98
CA ALA A 428 11.71 -21.47 18.48
C ALA A 428 10.98 -22.82 18.67
N VAL A 429 11.07 -23.74 17.69
CA VAL A 429 10.46 -25.08 17.79
C VAL A 429 11.10 -25.89 18.93
N GLU A 430 12.43 -25.88 19.06
CA GLU A 430 13.13 -26.56 20.16
C GLU A 430 12.72 -26.00 21.54
N LYS A 431 12.42 -24.69 21.64
CA LYS A 431 11.84 -24.10 22.87
C LYS A 431 10.38 -24.50 23.10
N VAL A 432 9.57 -24.66 22.05
CA VAL A 432 8.19 -25.18 22.15
C VAL A 432 8.17 -26.63 22.63
N ASP A 433 9.07 -27.47 22.12
CA ASP A 433 9.25 -28.85 22.59
C ASP A 433 9.66 -28.90 24.08
N ALA A 434 10.61 -28.04 24.48
CA ALA A 434 11.08 -27.96 25.86
C ALA A 434 10.00 -27.48 26.85
N MET A 435 9.27 -26.40 26.54
CA MET A 435 8.24 -25.86 27.44
C MET A 435 7.08 -26.84 27.62
N LEU A 436 6.63 -27.53 26.56
CA LEU A 436 5.55 -28.53 26.67
C LEU A 436 5.96 -29.79 27.44
N SER A 437 7.27 -30.05 27.54
CA SER A 437 7.86 -31.18 28.27
C SER A 437 8.20 -30.88 29.73
N THR A 438 8.02 -29.63 30.18
CA THR A 438 8.46 -29.17 31.51
C THR A 438 7.50 -29.60 32.63
N GLU A 439 8.04 -30.03 33.78
CA GLU A 439 7.25 -30.32 34.98
C GLU A 439 6.56 -29.04 35.49
N GLY A 440 5.23 -28.96 35.35
CA GLY A 440 4.45 -27.76 35.68
C GLY A 440 3.90 -26.98 34.47
N ALA A 441 4.25 -27.37 33.24
CA ALA A 441 3.80 -26.73 31.99
C ALA A 441 2.28 -26.53 31.86
N TRP A 442 1.47 -27.34 32.55
CA TRP A 442 0.01 -27.33 32.52
C TRP A 442 -0.65 -26.77 33.80
N SER A 443 0.11 -26.04 34.61
CA SER A 443 -0.37 -25.26 35.77
C SER A 443 -0.16 -23.77 35.56
N SER A 444 -1.07 -22.94 36.08
CA SER A 444 -0.86 -21.50 36.20
C SER A 444 0.23 -21.20 37.23
N GLN A 445 1.12 -20.26 36.90
CA GLN A 445 2.18 -19.80 37.79
C GLN A 445 1.62 -19.09 39.04
N TYR A 446 0.46 -18.43 38.92
CA TYR A 446 -0.12 -17.54 39.92
C TYR A 446 -1.32 -18.16 40.66
N LYS A 447 -1.44 -19.49 40.65
CA LYS A 447 -2.58 -20.25 41.19
C LYS A 447 -2.99 -19.88 42.63
N ASP A 448 -2.04 -19.43 43.45
CA ASP A 448 -2.24 -19.04 44.85
C ASP A 448 -2.49 -17.52 45.05
N ILE A 449 -2.56 -16.72 43.97
CA ILE A 449 -2.78 -15.27 43.99
C ILE A 449 -4.01 -14.93 43.12
N THR A 450 -5.18 -14.88 43.75
CA THR A 450 -6.50 -14.72 43.09
C THR A 450 -6.67 -13.43 42.30
N ASP A 451 -5.86 -12.42 42.58
CA ASP A 451 -6.07 -11.04 42.14
C ASP A 451 -5.12 -10.64 40.98
N ILE A 452 -4.37 -11.60 40.42
CA ILE A 452 -3.39 -11.38 39.33
C ILE A 452 -3.75 -12.13 38.05
N ASP A 453 -4.22 -13.38 38.14
CA ASP A 453 -4.42 -14.25 36.96
C ASP A 453 -5.91 -14.51 36.67
N GLU A 454 -6.57 -13.51 36.06
CA GLU A 454 -7.98 -13.61 35.64
C GLU A 454 -8.21 -14.66 34.53
N LEU A 455 -7.17 -14.95 33.73
CA LEU A 455 -7.22 -15.81 32.54
C LEU A 455 -6.76 -17.26 32.81
N LYS A 456 -6.24 -17.56 34.00
CA LYS A 456 -5.75 -18.86 34.47
C LYS A 456 -4.83 -19.55 33.46
N ALA A 457 -3.95 -18.76 32.87
CA ALA A 457 -3.04 -19.20 31.81
C ALA A 457 -2.04 -20.22 32.38
N PRO A 458 -1.84 -21.40 31.75
CA PRO A 458 -0.77 -22.29 32.16
C PRO A 458 0.59 -21.80 31.67
N ASP A 459 1.64 -22.15 32.41
CA ASP A 459 3.04 -21.78 32.16
C ASP A 459 3.49 -21.95 30.69
N CYS A 460 3.06 -23.02 30.01
CA CYS A 460 3.43 -23.23 28.60
C CYS A 460 2.85 -22.16 27.65
N ALA A 461 1.69 -21.57 27.98
CA ALA A 461 1.05 -20.55 27.16
C ALA A 461 1.67 -19.16 27.41
N GLU A 462 2.00 -18.84 28.66
CA GLU A 462 2.73 -17.61 29.01
C GLU A 462 4.15 -17.61 28.42
N THR A 463 4.86 -18.74 28.54
CA THR A 463 6.19 -18.96 27.95
C THR A 463 6.15 -18.91 26.42
N PHE A 464 5.09 -19.45 25.79
CA PHE A 464 4.91 -19.37 24.35
C PHE A 464 4.67 -17.93 23.85
N MET A 465 3.78 -17.17 24.49
CA MET A 465 3.57 -15.76 24.12
C MET A 465 4.82 -14.91 24.40
N THR A 466 5.58 -15.23 25.45
CA THR A 466 6.89 -14.60 25.72
C THR A 466 7.92 -14.89 24.62
N LEU A 467 7.98 -16.13 24.11
CA LEU A 467 8.82 -16.49 22.97
C LEU A 467 8.44 -15.69 21.71
N LEU A 468 7.13 -15.54 21.42
CA LEU A 468 6.67 -14.73 20.31
C LEU A 468 7.01 -13.24 20.50
N LEU A 469 6.93 -12.69 21.72
CA LEU A 469 7.37 -11.31 22.01
C LEU A 469 8.87 -11.12 21.79
N VAL A 470 9.71 -12.09 22.19
CA VAL A 470 11.16 -12.06 21.92
C VAL A 470 11.44 -12.06 20.41
N ILE A 471 10.73 -12.88 19.63
CA ILE A 471 10.83 -12.85 18.16
C ILE A 471 10.39 -11.48 17.63
N THR A 472 9.32 -10.89 18.18
CA THR A 472 8.81 -9.56 17.77
C THR A 472 9.86 -8.45 17.94
N ASP A 473 10.57 -8.39 19.07
CA ASP A 473 11.59 -7.35 19.30
C ASP A 473 12.74 -7.44 18.29
N ARG A 474 13.11 -8.68 17.89
CA ARG A 474 14.22 -8.96 16.95
C ARG A 474 13.96 -8.47 15.53
N TYR A 475 12.72 -8.44 15.06
CA TYR A 475 12.38 -7.95 13.71
C TYR A 475 11.72 -6.56 13.67
N ARG A 476 11.21 -6.05 14.80
CA ARG A 476 10.55 -4.74 14.90
C ARG A 476 11.40 -3.57 14.39
N SER A 477 12.72 -3.62 14.56
CA SER A 477 13.64 -2.56 14.13
C SER A 477 14.21 -2.72 12.71
N LEU A 478 13.81 -3.76 11.96
CA LEU A 478 14.36 -4.00 10.61
C LEU A 478 13.92 -2.90 9.62
N PRO A 479 14.84 -2.40 8.76
CA PRO A 479 14.53 -1.33 7.80
C PRO A 479 13.74 -1.79 6.56
N CYS A 480 13.47 -3.09 6.40
CA CYS A 480 12.84 -3.67 5.22
C CYS A 480 11.51 -4.34 5.59
N PRO A 481 10.35 -3.84 5.11
CA PRO A 481 9.04 -4.41 5.46
C PRO A 481 8.90 -5.89 5.06
N GLN A 482 9.43 -6.30 3.91
CA GLN A 482 9.40 -7.71 3.45
C GLN A 482 10.14 -8.64 4.44
N ALA A 483 11.22 -8.16 5.06
CA ALA A 483 11.92 -8.93 6.09
C ALA A 483 11.08 -9.06 7.37
N GLN A 484 10.33 -8.02 7.74
CA GLN A 484 9.39 -8.07 8.87
C GLN A 484 8.21 -9.00 8.59
N LEU A 485 7.65 -8.97 7.38
CA LEU A 485 6.58 -9.87 6.93
C LEU A 485 7.04 -11.34 6.91
N SER A 486 8.28 -11.61 6.53
CA SER A 486 8.87 -12.96 6.60
C SER A 486 8.95 -13.49 8.04
N PHE A 487 9.27 -12.63 9.03
CA PHE A 487 9.22 -13.02 10.45
C PHE A 487 7.79 -13.12 11.00
N LEU A 488 6.87 -12.27 10.55
CA LEU A 488 5.44 -12.39 10.88
C LEU A 488 4.86 -13.71 10.36
N ALA A 489 5.25 -14.17 9.16
CA ALA A 489 4.88 -15.48 8.64
C ALA A 489 5.38 -16.60 9.57
N LEU A 490 6.64 -16.57 9.98
CA LEU A 490 7.19 -17.51 10.97
C LEU A 490 6.40 -17.50 12.29
N GLN A 491 6.01 -16.33 12.81
CA GLN A 491 5.16 -16.25 14.01
C GLN A 491 3.78 -16.87 13.81
N ARG A 492 3.12 -16.62 12.67
CA ARG A 492 1.83 -17.24 12.33
C ARG A 492 1.92 -18.76 12.24
N GLU A 493 3.00 -19.28 11.66
CA GLU A 493 3.28 -20.73 11.61
C GLU A 493 3.53 -21.33 13.00
N LEU A 494 4.28 -20.64 13.87
CA LEU A 494 4.51 -21.09 15.25
C LEU A 494 3.21 -21.14 16.07
N VAL A 495 2.29 -20.18 15.88
CA VAL A 495 0.94 -20.21 16.49
C VAL A 495 0.12 -21.38 15.95
N ASP A 496 0.20 -21.67 14.65
CA ASP A 496 -0.51 -22.79 14.03
C ASP A 496 -0.03 -24.15 14.58
N ASP A 497 1.29 -24.35 14.65
CA ASP A 497 1.92 -25.53 15.25
C ASP A 497 1.57 -25.68 16.75
N PHE A 498 1.65 -24.60 17.53
CA PHE A 498 1.25 -24.64 18.94
C PHE A 498 -0.22 -25.02 19.11
N ARG A 499 -1.14 -24.47 18.30
CA ARG A 499 -2.55 -24.87 18.29
C ARG A 499 -2.73 -26.35 17.89
N ILE A 500 -1.96 -26.85 16.93
CA ILE A 500 -1.97 -28.27 16.54
C ILE A 500 -1.54 -29.16 17.73
N ARG A 501 -0.48 -28.77 18.44
CA ARG A 501 0.00 -29.46 19.66
C ARG A 501 -1.04 -29.42 20.78
N LEU A 502 -1.64 -28.27 21.07
CA LEU A 502 -2.78 -28.17 22.02
C LEU A 502 -3.92 -29.13 21.61
N THR A 503 -4.23 -29.21 20.32
CA THR A 503 -5.26 -30.11 19.76
C THR A 503 -4.89 -31.60 19.88
N GLN A 504 -3.61 -31.95 19.83
CA GLN A 504 -3.11 -33.32 20.05
C GLN A 504 -3.28 -33.71 21.53
N VAL A 505 -2.74 -32.91 22.45
CA VAL A 505 -2.84 -33.18 23.90
C VAL A 505 -4.30 -33.18 24.37
N MET A 506 -5.15 -32.29 23.82
CA MET A 506 -6.60 -32.29 24.07
C MET A 506 -7.25 -33.63 23.70
N LYS A 507 -6.85 -34.27 22.60
CA LYS A 507 -7.39 -35.57 22.17
C LYS A 507 -6.93 -36.71 23.08
N GLU A 508 -5.72 -36.66 23.63
CA GLU A 508 -5.24 -37.62 24.64
C GLU A 508 -6.06 -37.52 25.93
N GLU A 509 -6.21 -36.29 26.45
CA GLU A 509 -6.99 -35.98 27.66
C GLU A 509 -8.51 -36.12 27.47
N SER A 510 -9.01 -36.23 26.22
CA SER A 510 -10.46 -36.26 25.92
C SER A 510 -11.25 -37.43 26.55
N ARG A 511 -10.55 -38.43 27.10
CA ARG A 511 -11.14 -39.51 27.90
C ARG A 511 -11.58 -39.05 29.30
N GLN A 512 -11.00 -37.97 29.82
CA GLN A 512 -11.28 -37.38 31.12
C GLN A 512 -11.41 -35.84 30.97
N PRO A 513 -12.45 -35.33 30.28
CA PRO A 513 -12.60 -33.89 30.00
C PRO A 513 -12.76 -33.03 31.26
N LEU A 514 -13.11 -33.63 32.40
CA LEU A 514 -13.16 -32.97 33.71
C LEU A 514 -11.77 -32.82 34.39
N GLY A 515 -10.72 -33.35 33.77
CA GLY A 515 -9.36 -33.30 34.28
C GLY A 515 -8.77 -31.88 34.27
N ALA A 516 -7.93 -31.59 35.26
CA ALA A 516 -7.28 -30.28 35.38
C ALA A 516 -6.46 -29.89 34.12
N ARG A 517 -5.80 -30.87 33.49
CA ARG A 517 -5.02 -30.66 32.25
C ARG A 517 -5.91 -30.32 31.05
N TYR A 518 -7.11 -30.91 30.95
CA TYR A 518 -8.09 -30.55 29.91
C TYR A 518 -8.56 -29.10 30.06
N CYS A 519 -8.83 -28.67 31.29
CA CYS A 519 -9.18 -27.28 31.60
C CYS A 519 -8.00 -26.31 31.36
N ALA A 520 -6.76 -26.71 31.69
CA ALA A 520 -5.57 -25.91 31.41
C ALA A 520 -5.33 -25.69 29.91
N ILE A 521 -5.54 -26.72 29.07
CA ILE A 521 -5.47 -26.58 27.60
C ILE A 521 -6.56 -25.60 27.11
N LEU A 522 -7.75 -25.61 27.72
CA LEU A 522 -8.83 -24.69 27.36
C LEU A 522 -8.50 -23.24 27.75
N ASN A 523 -7.93 -23.02 28.94
CA ASN A 523 -7.43 -21.72 29.37
C ASN A 523 -6.29 -21.25 28.43
N ALA A 524 -5.34 -22.12 28.05
CA ALA A 524 -4.25 -21.80 27.13
C ALA A 524 -4.77 -21.32 25.76
N ALA A 525 -5.71 -22.04 25.16
CA ALA A 525 -6.32 -21.66 23.90
C ALA A 525 -7.04 -20.30 24.00
N ASN A 526 -7.76 -20.05 25.10
CA ASN A 526 -8.43 -18.79 25.33
C ASN A 526 -7.45 -17.63 25.57
N TYR A 527 -6.41 -17.83 26.38
CA TYR A 527 -5.37 -16.84 26.67
C TYR A 527 -4.64 -16.40 25.40
N ILE A 528 -4.18 -17.36 24.59
CA ILE A 528 -3.51 -17.08 23.31
C ILE A 528 -4.45 -16.34 22.35
N SER A 529 -5.73 -16.73 22.31
CA SER A 529 -6.74 -16.05 21.48
C SER A 529 -6.96 -14.59 21.93
N THR A 530 -7.07 -14.34 23.24
CA THR A 530 -7.18 -12.98 23.80
C THR A 530 -5.95 -12.13 23.42
N VAL A 531 -4.74 -12.61 23.71
CA VAL A 531 -3.51 -11.83 23.47
C VAL A 531 -3.28 -11.59 21.97
N LEU A 532 -3.62 -12.55 21.09
CA LEU A 532 -3.54 -12.34 19.64
C LEU A 532 -4.63 -11.39 19.10
N SER A 533 -5.76 -11.25 19.79
CA SER A 533 -6.75 -10.20 19.51
C SER A 533 -6.16 -8.82 19.86
N ASP A 534 -5.60 -8.67 21.06
CA ASP A 534 -4.95 -7.43 21.52
C ASP A 534 -3.76 -7.02 20.62
N TRP A 535 -3.10 -8.01 19.98
CA TRP A 535 -2.03 -7.75 19.00
C TRP A 535 -2.57 -7.24 17.67
N GLY A 536 -3.82 -7.58 17.29
CA GLY A 536 -4.48 -7.02 16.10
C GLY A 536 -4.60 -5.49 16.16
N ASP A 537 -4.96 -4.96 17.33
CA ASP A 537 -5.12 -3.52 17.56
C ASP A 537 -3.79 -2.76 17.77
N ASN A 538 -2.65 -3.46 17.77
CA ASN A 538 -1.36 -2.85 18.03
C ASN A 538 -0.81 -2.11 16.80
N VAL A 539 -0.43 -0.85 16.97
CA VAL A 539 0.13 0.03 15.92
C VAL A 539 1.24 -0.65 15.08
N PHE A 540 2.09 -1.48 15.68
CA PHE A 540 3.13 -2.20 14.95
C PHE A 540 2.57 -3.26 14.00
N PHE A 541 1.60 -4.07 14.44
CA PHE A 541 0.98 -5.09 13.59
C PHE A 541 0.05 -4.46 12.53
N LEU A 542 -0.63 -3.35 12.85
CA LEU A 542 -1.38 -2.56 11.87
C LEU A 542 -0.47 -1.98 10.76
N GLN A 543 0.75 -1.53 11.10
CA GLN A 543 1.75 -1.10 10.11
C GLN A 543 2.23 -2.26 9.24
N LEU A 544 2.40 -3.47 9.79
CA LEU A 544 2.72 -4.67 9.02
C LEU A 544 1.57 -5.10 8.10
N GLN A 545 0.32 -4.93 8.52
CA GLN A 545 -0.85 -5.19 7.68
C GLN A 545 -0.90 -4.24 6.48
N GLN A 546 -0.68 -2.95 6.72
CA GLN A 546 -0.52 -1.96 5.63
C GLN A 546 0.64 -2.32 4.71
N ALA A 547 1.77 -2.79 5.25
CA ALA A 547 2.91 -3.25 4.46
C ALA A 547 2.54 -4.44 3.56
N ALA A 548 1.93 -5.51 4.11
CA ALA A 548 1.49 -6.69 3.34
C ALA A 548 0.55 -6.31 2.18
N VAL A 549 -0.45 -5.46 2.45
CA VAL A 549 -1.37 -4.94 1.41
C VAL A 549 -0.64 -4.13 0.33
N SER A 550 0.40 -3.37 0.71
CA SER A 550 1.19 -2.55 -0.23
C SER A 550 2.16 -3.37 -1.10
N VAL A 551 2.74 -4.44 -0.54
CA VAL A 551 3.67 -5.35 -1.24
C VAL A 551 2.91 -6.32 -2.15
N GLY A 552 1.65 -6.63 -1.82
CA GLY A 552 0.84 -7.58 -2.57
C GLY A 552 1.19 -9.04 -2.28
N GLU A 553 1.76 -9.33 -1.11
CA GLU A 553 2.07 -10.70 -0.67
C GLU A 553 0.80 -11.53 -0.44
N GLU A 554 0.87 -12.83 -0.79
CA GLU A 554 -0.23 -13.80 -0.64
C GLU A 554 -0.65 -14.05 0.83
N VAL A 555 0.04 -13.43 1.80
CA VAL A 555 -0.22 -13.43 3.26
C VAL A 555 -1.69 -13.12 3.61
N LEU A 556 -2.38 -12.36 2.76
CA LEU A 556 -3.79 -11.94 2.89
C LEU A 556 -4.73 -12.55 1.83
N GLY A 557 -4.25 -13.47 0.98
CA GLY A 557 -5.05 -14.18 -0.01
C GLY A 557 -5.44 -13.39 -1.27
N PRO A 558 -6.20 -14.00 -2.20
CA PRO A 558 -6.36 -13.53 -3.58
C PRO A 558 -7.23 -12.28 -3.79
N LEU A 559 -7.70 -11.61 -2.72
CA LEU A 559 -8.58 -10.44 -2.81
C LEU A 559 -7.83 -9.11 -3.08
N GLY A 560 -6.54 -9.02 -2.76
CA GLY A 560 -5.74 -7.78 -2.81
C GLY A 560 -5.49 -7.16 -4.19
N VAL A 561 -6.06 -7.74 -5.26
CA VAL A 561 -5.90 -7.29 -6.66
C VAL A 561 -6.77 -6.06 -6.99
N THR A 562 -7.83 -5.79 -6.22
CA THR A 562 -8.73 -4.64 -6.42
C THR A 562 -8.69 -3.67 -5.23
N GLU A 563 -8.97 -2.39 -5.45
CA GLU A 563 -8.96 -1.39 -4.36
C GLU A 563 -9.97 -1.72 -3.25
N SER A 564 -11.19 -2.15 -3.61
CA SER A 564 -12.18 -2.62 -2.64
C SER A 564 -11.71 -3.87 -1.88
N GLY A 565 -11.00 -4.78 -2.55
CA GLY A 565 -10.40 -5.96 -1.91
C GLY A 565 -9.26 -5.60 -0.95
N ARG A 566 -8.44 -4.59 -1.28
CA ARG A 566 -7.40 -4.05 -0.38
C ARG A 566 -7.99 -3.38 0.85
N LEU A 567 -9.11 -2.68 0.70
CA LEU A 567 -9.85 -2.09 1.82
C LEU A 567 -10.44 -3.19 2.73
N ALA A 568 -11.08 -4.22 2.16
CA ALA A 568 -11.55 -5.38 2.93
C ALA A 568 -10.41 -6.12 3.67
N SER A 569 -9.22 -6.23 3.05
CA SER A 569 -8.02 -6.77 3.70
C SER A 569 -7.44 -5.90 4.82
N LEU A 570 -7.97 -4.67 5.02
CA LEU A 570 -7.66 -3.78 6.15
C LEU A 570 -8.77 -3.74 7.22
N GLU A 571 -9.92 -4.40 6.99
CA GLU A 571 -11.01 -4.51 7.97
C GLU A 571 -10.83 -5.72 8.92
N GLY A 572 -10.10 -6.75 8.48
CA GLY A 572 -9.77 -7.94 9.28
C GLY A 572 -8.47 -7.81 10.08
N SER A 573 -8.09 -8.87 10.81
CA SER A 573 -6.83 -8.95 11.57
C SER A 573 -5.81 -9.88 10.90
N LEU A 574 -4.51 -9.55 10.98
CA LEU A 574 -3.41 -10.44 10.56
C LEU A 574 -3.50 -11.86 11.16
N PHE A 575 -4.11 -11.97 12.35
CA PHE A 575 -4.28 -13.23 13.09
C PHE A 575 -5.69 -13.83 12.94
N GLU A 576 -6.62 -13.22 12.20
CA GLU A 576 -8.04 -13.62 12.14
C GLU A 576 -8.26 -15.11 11.82
N GLY A 577 -7.55 -15.65 10.82
CA GLY A 577 -7.63 -17.07 10.48
C GLY A 577 -7.12 -18.01 11.59
N LEU A 578 -6.15 -17.58 12.39
CA LEU A 578 -5.62 -18.32 13.53
C LEU A 578 -6.56 -18.22 14.74
N LEU A 579 -7.12 -17.02 14.99
CA LEU A 579 -8.17 -16.77 15.98
C LEU A 579 -9.37 -17.68 15.70
N ALA A 580 -9.94 -17.67 14.49
CA ALA A 580 -11.07 -18.52 14.11
C ALA A 580 -10.82 -20.03 14.37
N LEU A 581 -9.57 -20.50 14.20
CA LEU A 581 -9.18 -21.88 14.49
C LEU A 581 -8.98 -22.15 16.00
N LEU A 582 -8.53 -21.17 16.78
CA LEU A 582 -8.49 -21.21 18.26
C LEU A 582 -9.91 -21.19 18.86
N GLU A 583 -10.79 -20.32 18.37
CA GLU A 583 -12.18 -20.23 18.86
C GLU A 583 -12.96 -21.52 18.55
N ARG A 584 -12.69 -22.16 17.40
CA ARG A 584 -13.22 -23.49 17.06
C ARG A 584 -12.71 -24.58 18.00
N LEU A 585 -11.43 -24.57 18.37
CA LEU A 585 -10.86 -25.49 19.37
C LEU A 585 -11.53 -25.29 20.74
N ARG A 586 -11.65 -24.02 21.18
CA ARG A 586 -12.34 -23.64 22.42
C ARG A 586 -13.79 -24.12 22.43
N GLY A 587 -14.51 -23.96 21.32
CA GLY A 587 -15.90 -24.41 21.17
C GLY A 587 -16.08 -25.93 21.25
N ASP A 588 -15.25 -26.71 20.53
CA ASP A 588 -15.26 -28.18 20.59
C ASP A 588 -14.98 -28.69 22.01
N MET A 589 -13.97 -28.12 22.68
CA MET A 589 -13.62 -28.47 24.06
C MET A 589 -14.74 -28.13 25.06
N LEU A 590 -15.31 -26.93 24.97
CA LEU A 590 -16.39 -26.50 25.85
C LEU A 590 -17.65 -27.36 25.65
N GLY A 591 -17.96 -27.73 24.41
CA GLY A 591 -19.07 -28.63 24.06
C GLY A 591 -18.93 -30.01 24.72
N ARG A 592 -17.74 -30.63 24.62
CA ARG A 592 -17.42 -31.93 25.25
C ARG A 592 -17.45 -31.86 26.77
N LEU A 593 -16.95 -30.76 27.35
CA LEU A 593 -16.99 -30.53 28.80
C LEU A 593 -18.44 -30.48 29.30
N LEU A 594 -19.30 -29.74 28.60
CA LEU A 594 -20.74 -29.68 28.88
C LEU A 594 -21.45 -31.02 28.70
N GLU A 595 -21.08 -31.82 27.69
CA GLU A 595 -21.64 -33.17 27.48
C GLU A 595 -21.25 -34.13 28.60
N ALA A 596 -20.00 -34.08 29.08
CA ALA A 596 -19.55 -34.91 30.19
C ALA A 596 -20.30 -34.60 31.49
N VAL A 597 -20.39 -33.32 31.87
CA VAL A 597 -21.14 -32.91 33.08
C VAL A 597 -22.62 -33.24 32.95
N MET A 598 -23.25 -33.00 31.78
CA MET A 598 -24.66 -33.34 31.57
C MET A 598 -24.94 -34.83 31.64
N ARG A 599 -24.07 -35.69 31.07
CA ARG A 599 -24.20 -37.16 31.17
C ARG A 599 -24.17 -37.60 32.63
N ASP A 600 -23.20 -37.12 33.39
CA ASP A 600 -22.98 -37.55 34.77
C ASP A 600 -24.13 -37.04 35.67
N ILE A 601 -24.65 -35.82 35.44
CA ILE A 601 -25.88 -35.32 36.08
C ILE A 601 -27.10 -36.17 35.68
N LYS A 602 -27.31 -36.48 34.39
CA LYS A 602 -28.45 -37.31 33.94
C LYS A 602 -28.46 -38.69 34.60
N GLU A 603 -27.28 -39.29 34.81
CA GLU A 603 -27.16 -40.55 35.55
C GLU A 603 -27.65 -40.41 37.00
N LYS A 604 -27.25 -39.35 37.71
CA LYS A 604 -27.69 -39.12 39.11
C LYS A 604 -29.13 -38.58 39.22
N ALA A 605 -29.69 -38.05 38.14
CA ALA A 605 -31.07 -37.57 38.06
C ALA A 605 -32.12 -38.67 37.83
N TYR A 606 -31.72 -39.84 37.33
CA TYR A 606 -32.61 -40.94 36.98
C TYR A 606 -33.64 -41.35 38.07
N PRO A 607 -33.33 -41.32 39.39
CA PRO A 607 -34.34 -41.53 40.43
C PRO A 607 -35.43 -40.44 40.45
N TYR A 608 -35.03 -39.17 40.34
CA TYR A 608 -35.91 -37.99 40.38
C TYR A 608 -36.85 -37.93 39.16
N SER A 609 -36.35 -38.29 37.96
CA SER A 609 -37.17 -38.49 36.76
C SER A 609 -38.29 -39.53 36.92
N ARG A 610 -38.23 -40.38 37.96
CA ARG A 610 -39.17 -41.49 38.21
C ARG A 610 -39.92 -41.39 39.54
N ASP A 611 -39.89 -40.22 40.19
CA ASP A 611 -40.70 -39.98 41.38
C ASP A 611 -42.19 -40.03 41.07
N LYS A 612 -42.99 -40.41 42.07
CA LYS A 612 -44.44 -40.57 41.92
C LYS A 612 -45.18 -39.25 42.14
N TRP A 613 -44.92 -38.28 41.26
CA TRP A 613 -45.44 -36.91 41.30
C TRP A 613 -46.96 -36.80 41.47
N ILE A 614 -47.73 -37.75 40.94
CA ILE A 614 -49.20 -37.83 41.07
C ILE A 614 -49.69 -38.28 42.46
N SER A 615 -48.82 -38.87 43.30
CA SER A 615 -49.17 -39.43 44.63
C SER A 615 -48.47 -38.73 45.80
N LEU A 616 -47.88 -37.54 45.59
CA LEU A 616 -47.31 -36.75 46.67
C LEU A 616 -48.42 -36.13 47.56
N PRO A 617 -48.20 -35.95 48.88
CA PRO A 617 -49.20 -35.35 49.76
C PRO A 617 -49.51 -33.90 49.39
N LEU A 618 -50.75 -33.46 49.61
CA LEU A 618 -51.14 -32.06 49.41
C LEU A 618 -50.35 -31.15 50.35
N GLN A 619 -50.10 -29.91 49.92
CA GLN A 619 -49.27 -28.96 50.68
C GLN A 619 -49.88 -28.61 52.06
N CYS A 620 -51.19 -28.79 52.25
CA CYS A 620 -51.87 -28.61 53.54
C CYS A 620 -51.54 -29.70 54.57
N ASP A 621 -51.09 -30.89 54.14
CA ASP A 621 -50.78 -32.04 54.99
C ASP A 621 -49.30 -32.06 55.43
N GLN A 622 -48.48 -31.14 54.93
CA GLN A 622 -47.04 -31.08 55.17
C GLN A 622 -46.67 -29.88 56.06
N ALA A 623 -46.08 -30.13 57.24
CA ALA A 623 -45.72 -29.06 58.18
C ALA A 623 -44.61 -28.12 57.65
N THR A 624 -43.69 -28.64 56.84
CA THR A 624 -42.62 -27.89 56.17
C THR A 624 -42.21 -28.62 54.87
N MET A 625 -42.20 -27.92 53.74
CA MET A 625 -41.63 -28.44 52.49
C MET A 625 -40.11 -28.63 52.64
N SER A 626 -39.56 -29.71 52.06
CA SER A 626 -38.13 -30.01 52.02
C SER A 626 -37.72 -30.47 50.61
N LEU A 627 -36.42 -30.46 50.31
CA LEU A 627 -35.89 -30.94 49.02
C LEU A 627 -36.21 -32.43 48.84
N SER A 628 -36.72 -32.80 47.66
CA SER A 628 -36.93 -34.20 47.27
C SER A 628 -35.64 -35.02 47.42
N SER A 629 -35.65 -36.08 48.24
CA SER A 629 -34.45 -36.86 48.58
C SER A 629 -33.79 -37.55 47.37
N SER A 630 -34.59 -37.83 46.35
CA SER A 630 -34.26 -38.30 45.00
C SER A 630 -33.48 -37.28 44.16
N ALA A 631 -33.68 -35.98 44.39
CA ALA A 631 -32.97 -34.90 43.71
C ALA A 631 -31.59 -34.61 44.33
N CYS A 632 -31.37 -34.98 45.59
CA CYS A 632 -30.11 -34.73 46.29
C CYS A 632 -28.85 -35.22 45.54
N PRO A 633 -28.80 -36.45 44.96
CA PRO A 633 -27.64 -36.90 44.18
C PRO A 633 -27.36 -36.02 42.95
N MET A 634 -28.41 -35.58 42.26
CA MET A 634 -28.32 -34.70 41.09
C MET A 634 -27.79 -33.30 41.47
N LEU A 635 -28.34 -32.69 42.52
CA LEU A 635 -27.96 -31.34 42.94
C LEU A 635 -26.56 -31.28 43.58
N LEU A 636 -26.17 -32.32 44.34
CA LEU A 636 -24.79 -32.45 44.84
C LEU A 636 -23.80 -32.61 43.68
N CYS A 637 -24.10 -33.49 42.72
CA CYS A 637 -23.28 -33.68 41.52
C CYS A 637 -23.11 -32.37 40.73
N LEU A 638 -24.20 -31.62 40.51
CA LEU A 638 -24.17 -30.31 39.85
C LEU A 638 -23.32 -29.29 40.61
N ARG A 639 -23.53 -29.15 41.93
CA ARG A 639 -22.74 -28.25 42.79
C ARG A 639 -21.25 -28.54 42.70
N ASP A 640 -20.87 -29.81 42.80
CA ASP A 640 -19.46 -30.20 42.88
C ASP A 640 -18.73 -29.99 41.54
N HIS A 641 -19.39 -30.24 40.41
CA HIS A 641 -18.87 -29.89 39.09
C HIS A 641 -18.77 -28.37 38.87
N LEU A 642 -19.75 -27.59 39.30
CA LEU A 642 -19.70 -26.12 39.21
C LEU A 642 -18.52 -25.56 40.02
N LEU A 643 -18.32 -26.02 41.26
CA LEU A 643 -17.19 -25.60 42.10
C LEU A 643 -15.84 -26.03 41.52
N GLN A 644 -15.72 -27.28 41.03
CA GLN A 644 -14.50 -27.78 40.39
C GLN A 644 -14.14 -26.95 39.15
N LEU A 645 -15.11 -26.69 38.26
CA LEU A 645 -14.86 -25.95 37.02
C LEU A 645 -14.70 -24.44 37.26
N GLN A 646 -15.31 -23.87 38.30
CA GLN A 646 -15.01 -22.50 38.75
C GLN A 646 -13.55 -22.35 39.23
N GLN A 647 -12.97 -23.40 39.83
CA GLN A 647 -11.57 -23.41 40.22
C GLN A 647 -10.64 -23.59 39.01
N LEU A 648 -10.96 -24.49 38.09
CA LEU A 648 -10.08 -24.85 36.97
C LEU A 648 -10.15 -23.91 35.76
N LEU A 649 -11.32 -23.39 35.40
CA LEU A 649 -11.50 -22.50 34.24
C LEU A 649 -11.33 -21.03 34.61
N CYS A 650 -10.88 -20.22 33.66
CA CYS A 650 -10.89 -18.76 33.78
C CYS A 650 -12.31 -18.18 33.72
N LEU A 651 -12.49 -16.92 34.13
CA LEU A 651 -13.83 -16.34 34.32
C LEU A 651 -14.69 -16.33 33.04
N PRO A 652 -14.20 -15.90 31.85
CA PRO A 652 -14.99 -15.96 30.61
C PRO A 652 -15.38 -17.39 30.20
N LEU A 653 -14.44 -18.35 30.30
CA LEU A 653 -14.70 -19.76 30.01
C LEU A 653 -15.74 -20.36 30.96
N PHE A 654 -15.63 -20.06 32.25
CA PHE A 654 -16.60 -20.52 33.25
C PHE A 654 -17.98 -19.89 33.04
N GLN A 655 -18.07 -18.62 32.62
CA GLN A 655 -19.34 -17.98 32.30
C GLN A 655 -20.05 -18.64 31.11
N MET A 656 -19.33 -18.88 30.00
CA MET A 656 -19.88 -19.63 28.86
C MET A 656 -20.28 -21.06 29.25
N PHE A 657 -19.48 -21.72 30.12
CA PHE A 657 -19.79 -23.05 30.64
C PHE A 657 -21.10 -23.06 31.45
N TRP A 658 -21.23 -22.30 32.54
CA TRP A 658 -22.41 -22.46 33.41
C TRP A 658 -23.70 -22.04 32.73
N GLN A 659 -23.65 -21.08 31.78
CA GLN A 659 -24.81 -20.66 31.00
C GLN A 659 -25.28 -21.78 30.05
N GLY A 660 -24.36 -22.38 29.29
CA GLY A 660 -24.66 -23.53 28.44
C GLY A 660 -25.08 -24.78 29.24
N LEU A 661 -24.61 -24.92 30.48
CA LEU A 661 -25.05 -25.97 31.39
C LEU A 661 -26.49 -25.73 31.87
N ALA A 662 -26.81 -24.50 32.25
CA ALA A 662 -28.17 -24.13 32.70
C ALA A 662 -29.21 -24.34 31.58
N GLU A 663 -28.91 -23.95 30.34
CA GLU A 663 -29.80 -24.19 29.19
C GLU A 663 -30.02 -25.69 28.92
N ARG A 664 -28.96 -26.50 28.99
CA ARG A 664 -29.07 -27.97 28.83
C ARG A 664 -29.82 -28.64 29.98
N LEU A 665 -29.73 -28.10 31.20
CA LEU A 665 -30.50 -28.56 32.37
C LEU A 665 -31.97 -28.14 32.30
N ASP A 666 -32.28 -26.94 31.81
CA ASP A 666 -33.66 -26.47 31.57
C ASP A 666 -34.38 -27.40 30.60
N LEU A 667 -33.76 -27.68 29.44
CA LEU A 667 -34.30 -28.62 28.46
C LEU A 667 -34.39 -30.06 29.01
N PHE A 668 -33.38 -30.53 29.76
CA PHE A 668 -33.40 -31.85 30.38
C PHE A 668 -34.57 -32.01 31.37
N LEU A 669 -34.72 -31.07 32.31
CA LEU A 669 -35.76 -31.16 33.33
C LEU A 669 -37.16 -30.96 32.72
N TYR A 670 -37.29 -30.10 31.71
CA TYR A 670 -38.54 -29.96 30.96
C TYR A 670 -38.94 -31.28 30.27
N GLN A 671 -38.03 -31.90 29.52
CA GLN A 671 -38.34 -33.07 28.70
C GLN A 671 -38.37 -34.39 29.51
N ASP A 672 -37.31 -34.69 30.26
CA ASP A 672 -37.08 -35.99 30.91
C ASP A 672 -37.57 -36.04 32.38
N VAL A 673 -38.15 -34.95 32.92
CA VAL A 673 -38.84 -34.94 34.22
C VAL A 673 -40.27 -34.44 34.10
N ILE A 674 -40.50 -33.24 33.54
CA ILE A 674 -41.84 -32.65 33.51
C ILE A 674 -42.73 -33.34 32.48
N LEU A 675 -42.39 -33.32 31.19
CA LEU A 675 -43.24 -33.89 30.13
C LEU A 675 -43.41 -35.42 30.23
N TYR A 676 -42.55 -36.10 30.99
CA TYR A 676 -42.64 -37.55 31.22
C TYR A 676 -43.56 -37.96 32.39
N ASN A 677 -43.96 -37.02 33.25
CA ASN A 677 -44.69 -37.30 34.50
C ASN A 677 -46.04 -36.57 34.60
N HIS A 678 -46.95 -37.13 35.39
CA HIS A 678 -48.22 -36.49 35.73
C HIS A 678 -48.18 -35.96 37.17
N PHE A 679 -48.74 -34.78 37.41
CA PHE A 679 -48.60 -34.03 38.66
C PHE A 679 -49.95 -33.82 39.35
N ASN A 680 -50.01 -34.06 40.66
CA ASN A 680 -51.08 -33.52 41.50
C ASN A 680 -50.66 -32.14 42.05
N GLU A 681 -51.54 -31.44 42.77
CA GLU A 681 -51.24 -30.10 43.32
C GLU A 681 -50.05 -30.10 44.29
N GLY A 682 -49.91 -31.14 45.12
CA GLY A 682 -48.76 -31.33 46.01
C GLY A 682 -47.44 -31.57 45.25
N GLY A 683 -47.48 -32.36 44.17
CA GLY A 683 -46.34 -32.63 43.31
C GLY A 683 -45.92 -31.44 42.46
N ALA A 684 -46.87 -30.66 41.95
CA ALA A 684 -46.58 -29.40 41.26
C ALA A 684 -45.93 -28.37 42.20
N ALA A 685 -46.39 -28.31 43.45
CA ALA A 685 -45.80 -27.46 44.49
C ALA A 685 -44.42 -27.95 44.96
N GLN A 686 -44.21 -29.27 45.04
CA GLN A 686 -42.90 -29.87 45.33
C GLN A 686 -41.87 -29.59 44.22
N LEU A 687 -42.26 -29.76 42.96
CA LEU A 687 -41.42 -29.41 41.81
C LEU A 687 -41.04 -27.93 41.86
N GLN A 688 -42.01 -27.04 42.09
CA GLN A 688 -41.75 -25.61 42.23
C GLN A 688 -40.82 -25.29 43.41
N PHE A 689 -40.94 -26.01 44.54
CA PHE A 689 -40.04 -25.87 45.68
C PHE A 689 -38.61 -26.34 45.34
N ASP A 690 -38.44 -27.52 44.77
CA ASP A 690 -37.14 -28.07 44.36
C ASP A 690 -36.41 -27.10 43.41
N MET A 691 -37.13 -26.58 42.41
CA MET A 691 -36.56 -25.64 41.43
C MET A 691 -36.23 -24.28 42.04
N THR A 692 -37.19 -23.62 42.71
CA THR A 692 -37.04 -22.23 43.17
C THR A 692 -36.22 -22.09 44.46
N ARG A 693 -36.17 -23.12 45.31
CA ARG A 693 -35.45 -23.07 46.60
C ARG A 693 -34.13 -23.83 46.60
N ASN A 694 -33.88 -24.72 45.63
CA ASN A 694 -32.67 -25.54 45.61
C ASN A 694 -31.91 -25.43 44.28
N LEU A 695 -32.52 -25.73 43.13
CA LEU A 695 -31.78 -25.71 41.84
C LEU A 695 -31.33 -24.29 41.43
N PHE A 696 -32.25 -23.33 41.29
CA PHE A 696 -31.89 -22.00 40.80
C PHE A 696 -30.88 -21.29 41.73
N PRO A 697 -31.01 -21.36 43.07
CA PRO A 697 -30.01 -20.80 43.99
C PRO A 697 -28.56 -21.30 43.81
N LEU A 698 -28.31 -22.51 43.28
CA LEU A 698 -26.94 -22.97 42.98
C LEU A 698 -26.21 -22.04 42.00
N PHE A 699 -26.95 -21.43 41.06
CA PHE A 699 -26.42 -20.46 40.09
C PHE A 699 -26.47 -19.01 40.59
N GLY A 700 -27.03 -18.77 41.78
CA GLY A 700 -27.13 -17.44 42.40
C GLY A 700 -25.77 -16.83 42.79
N HIS A 701 -24.73 -17.64 42.91
CA HIS A 701 -23.34 -17.17 43.04
C HIS A 701 -22.78 -16.58 41.75
N TYR A 702 -23.39 -16.85 40.59
CA TYR A 702 -22.87 -16.51 39.27
C TYR A 702 -23.73 -15.49 38.52
N CYS A 703 -25.01 -15.35 38.90
CA CYS A 703 -25.90 -14.34 38.33
C CYS A 703 -27.01 -13.90 39.31
N LYS A 704 -27.53 -12.68 39.12
CA LYS A 704 -28.53 -12.07 40.03
C LYS A 704 -29.95 -12.63 39.90
N ARG A 705 -30.23 -13.39 38.83
CA ARG A 705 -31.56 -13.95 38.49
C ARG A 705 -31.39 -15.30 37.75
N PRO A 706 -30.94 -16.35 38.46
CA PRO A 706 -30.68 -17.66 37.85
C PRO A 706 -31.91 -18.27 37.19
N GLU A 707 -33.10 -18.00 37.70
CA GLU A 707 -34.38 -18.45 37.14
C GLU A 707 -34.63 -18.00 35.69
N ASN A 708 -33.91 -17.01 35.18
CA ASN A 708 -34.04 -16.55 33.79
C ASN A 708 -33.25 -17.40 32.78
N PHE A 709 -32.39 -18.31 33.23
CA PHE A 709 -31.72 -19.33 32.41
C PHE A 709 -32.51 -20.64 32.35
N PHE A 710 -33.50 -20.82 33.23
CA PHE A 710 -34.36 -22.00 33.32
C PHE A 710 -35.79 -21.68 32.85
N LYS A 711 -35.93 -21.23 31.60
CA LYS A 711 -37.19 -20.65 31.10
C LYS A 711 -38.29 -21.70 30.95
N HIS A 712 -38.00 -22.85 30.33
CA HIS A 712 -39.01 -23.87 30.09
C HIS A 712 -39.50 -24.48 31.41
N VAL A 713 -38.58 -24.77 32.34
CA VAL A 713 -38.90 -25.29 33.69
C VAL A 713 -39.67 -24.27 34.52
N LYS A 714 -39.25 -22.99 34.52
CA LYS A 714 -39.92 -21.91 35.26
C LYS A 714 -41.36 -21.70 34.77
N GLU A 715 -41.56 -21.64 33.47
CA GLU A 715 -42.89 -21.43 32.87
C GLU A 715 -43.78 -22.67 33.01
N ALA A 716 -43.22 -23.88 32.89
CA ALA A 716 -43.95 -25.11 33.20
C ALA A 716 -44.39 -25.17 34.67
N CYS A 717 -43.54 -24.73 35.60
CA CYS A 717 -43.91 -24.61 37.01
C CYS A 717 -45.03 -23.58 37.25
N ILE A 718 -45.15 -22.52 36.43
CA ILE A 718 -46.29 -21.59 36.49
C ILE A 718 -47.58 -22.33 36.08
N ILE A 719 -47.58 -22.98 34.91
CA ILE A 719 -48.77 -23.63 34.34
C ILE A 719 -49.28 -24.78 35.22
N LEU A 720 -48.38 -25.62 35.75
CA LEU A 720 -48.72 -26.73 36.64
C LEU A 720 -49.32 -26.27 37.98
N ASN A 721 -48.92 -25.08 38.47
CA ASN A 721 -49.41 -24.50 39.73
C ASN A 721 -50.54 -23.46 39.54
N LEU A 722 -51.10 -23.31 38.33
CA LEU A 722 -52.28 -22.45 38.12
C LEU A 722 -53.46 -22.97 38.94
N LYS A 723 -54.14 -22.08 39.68
CA LYS A 723 -55.40 -22.41 40.37
C LYS A 723 -56.46 -22.86 39.34
N VAL A 724 -57.41 -23.69 39.78
CA VAL A 724 -58.40 -24.34 38.90
C VAL A 724 -59.15 -23.35 37.99
N GLY A 725 -59.60 -22.21 38.50
CA GLY A 725 -60.27 -21.16 37.70
C GLY A 725 -59.41 -20.63 36.55
N PRO A 726 -58.23 -20.02 36.81
CA PRO A 726 -57.28 -19.61 35.78
C PRO A 726 -56.87 -20.73 34.81
N ALA A 727 -56.74 -21.98 35.29
CA ALA A 727 -56.40 -23.12 34.44
C ALA A 727 -57.53 -23.52 33.47
N LEU A 728 -58.80 -23.45 33.92
CA LEU A 728 -59.97 -23.65 33.06
C LEU A 728 -60.04 -22.55 31.99
N LEU A 729 -59.91 -21.28 32.38
CA LEU A 729 -59.92 -20.15 31.45
C LEU A 729 -58.80 -20.26 30.38
N LEU A 730 -57.62 -20.73 30.77
CA LEU A 730 -56.52 -20.96 29.82
C LEU A 730 -56.83 -22.12 28.87
N CYS A 731 -57.33 -23.26 29.37
CA CYS A 731 -57.81 -24.37 28.52
C CYS A 731 -58.91 -23.93 27.54
N ASP A 732 -59.86 -23.09 27.97
CA ASP A 732 -60.95 -22.64 27.12
C ASP A 732 -60.45 -21.70 26.01
N VAL A 733 -59.48 -20.82 26.29
CA VAL A 733 -58.83 -19.97 25.29
C VAL A 733 -57.97 -20.78 24.32
N LEU A 734 -57.26 -21.80 24.80
CA LEU A 734 -56.45 -22.69 23.96
C LEU A 734 -57.32 -23.51 22.99
N LYS A 735 -58.37 -24.17 23.50
CA LYS A 735 -59.31 -24.95 22.66
C LYS A 735 -60.04 -24.10 21.63
N GLN A 736 -60.50 -22.91 21.99
CA GLN A 736 -61.14 -21.99 21.04
C GLN A 736 -60.19 -21.52 19.93
N ALA A 737 -58.87 -21.57 20.15
CA ALA A 737 -57.88 -21.28 19.12
C ALA A 737 -57.51 -22.52 18.27
N GLU A 738 -57.64 -23.74 18.79
CA GLU A 738 -57.53 -24.98 18.01
C GLU A 738 -58.78 -25.20 17.13
N GLU A 739 -59.98 -24.99 17.68
CA GLU A 739 -61.27 -25.11 16.97
C GLU A 739 -61.47 -23.97 15.95
N GLY A 740 -60.92 -22.77 16.21
CA GLY A 740 -61.08 -21.59 15.36
C GLY A 740 -60.24 -21.54 14.07
N VAL A 741 -59.63 -22.65 13.67
CA VAL A 741 -58.82 -22.76 12.44
C VAL A 741 -59.66 -23.15 11.21
N GLU A 742 -60.83 -23.77 11.41
CA GLU A 742 -61.74 -24.15 10.31
C GLU A 742 -62.92 -23.18 10.18
N GLU A 743 -63.10 -22.68 8.95
CA GLU A 743 -64.19 -21.85 8.43
C GLU A 743 -64.41 -20.45 9.06
N GLY A 744 -64.39 -19.42 8.19
CA GLY A 744 -64.47 -18.02 8.61
C GLY A 744 -65.86 -17.39 8.46
N GLU A 745 -66.52 -17.10 9.58
CA GLU A 745 -67.59 -16.09 9.65
C GLU A 745 -67.25 -14.98 10.65
N ALA A 746 -67.06 -13.76 10.15
CA ALA A 746 -66.74 -12.60 10.97
C ALA A 746 -68.01 -11.99 11.60
N SER A 747 -68.37 -12.39 12.83
CA SER A 747 -69.36 -11.64 13.61
C SER A 747 -69.05 -11.50 15.11
N VAL A 748 -68.97 -10.23 15.53
CA VAL A 748 -69.24 -9.66 16.87
C VAL A 748 -69.12 -10.62 18.07
N ARG A 749 -67.89 -10.79 18.55
CA ARG A 749 -67.59 -11.10 19.96
C ARG A 749 -66.63 -10.04 20.52
N PRO A 750 -66.64 -9.74 21.84
CA PRO A 750 -65.63 -8.86 22.44
C PRO A 750 -64.22 -9.45 22.20
N GLN A 751 -63.20 -8.60 22.19
CA GLN A 751 -61.81 -9.00 21.95
C GLN A 751 -61.37 -10.08 22.95
N GLN A 752 -61.43 -11.35 22.54
CA GLN A 752 -60.87 -12.46 23.31
C GLN A 752 -59.34 -12.40 23.20
N PRO A 753 -58.60 -12.58 24.31
CA PRO A 753 -57.13 -12.58 24.24
C PRO A 753 -56.66 -13.73 23.36
N THR A 754 -55.66 -13.49 22.51
CA THR A 754 -54.99 -14.58 21.78
C THR A 754 -54.33 -15.52 22.79
N PRO A 755 -54.08 -16.81 22.45
CA PRO A 755 -53.35 -17.73 23.33
C PRO A 755 -52.02 -17.14 23.82
N GLU A 756 -51.30 -16.46 22.93
CA GLU A 756 -50.06 -15.76 23.26
C GLU A 756 -50.27 -14.62 24.27
N SER A 757 -51.33 -13.80 24.12
CA SER A 757 -51.66 -12.76 25.10
C SER A 757 -51.99 -13.35 26.47
N ALA A 758 -52.80 -14.41 26.52
CA ALA A 758 -53.17 -15.08 27.75
C ALA A 758 -51.97 -15.73 28.46
N LEU A 759 -51.02 -16.29 27.71
CA LEU A 759 -49.77 -16.81 28.27
C LEU A 759 -48.84 -15.69 28.77
N ASN A 760 -48.68 -14.61 27.99
CA ASN A 760 -47.88 -13.45 28.40
C ASN A 760 -48.42 -12.79 29.69
N GLU A 761 -49.75 -12.68 29.85
CA GLU A 761 -50.40 -12.19 31.08
C GLU A 761 -50.12 -13.06 32.30
N LEU A 762 -49.93 -14.37 32.12
CA LEU A 762 -49.52 -15.31 33.16
C LEU A 762 -47.99 -15.36 33.39
N GLY A 763 -47.22 -14.60 32.61
CA GLY A 763 -45.76 -14.54 32.69
C GLY A 763 -45.04 -15.67 31.95
N VAL A 764 -45.71 -16.29 30.97
CA VAL A 764 -45.19 -17.36 30.10
C VAL A 764 -44.86 -16.76 28.73
N TYR A 765 -43.58 -16.75 28.36
CA TYR A 765 -43.05 -16.06 27.17
C TYR A 765 -42.22 -16.96 26.24
N LYS A 766 -41.89 -18.19 26.67
CA LYS A 766 -41.00 -19.12 25.96
C LYS A 766 -41.70 -20.41 25.53
N LEU A 767 -42.70 -20.87 26.27
CA LEU A 767 -43.53 -22.02 25.91
C LEU A 767 -44.58 -21.65 24.84
N SER A 768 -44.88 -22.57 23.93
CA SER A 768 -45.95 -22.41 22.93
C SER A 768 -47.34 -22.66 23.52
N ALA A 769 -48.39 -22.28 22.78
CA ALA A 769 -49.77 -22.67 23.09
C ALA A 769 -49.93 -24.20 23.22
N SER A 770 -49.30 -24.96 22.32
CA SER A 770 -49.25 -26.43 22.36
C SER A 770 -48.52 -26.97 23.58
N ASP A 771 -47.38 -26.39 23.98
CA ASP A 771 -46.68 -26.77 25.23
C ASP A 771 -47.59 -26.54 26.45
N ALA A 772 -48.28 -25.41 26.49
CA ALA A 772 -49.20 -25.07 27.57
C ALA A 772 -50.37 -26.06 27.66
N GLN A 773 -50.96 -26.45 26.52
CA GLN A 773 -52.05 -27.44 26.50
C GLN A 773 -51.57 -28.83 26.95
N ILE A 774 -50.36 -29.25 26.55
CA ILE A 774 -49.74 -30.49 27.04
C ILE A 774 -49.54 -30.43 28.56
N LEU A 775 -48.95 -29.36 29.08
CA LEU A 775 -48.71 -29.18 30.52
C LEU A 775 -50.00 -29.13 31.36
N LEU A 776 -51.08 -28.58 30.82
CA LEU A 776 -52.39 -28.59 31.48
C LEU A 776 -52.96 -30.03 31.54
N ASN A 777 -52.80 -30.82 30.48
CA ASN A 777 -53.23 -32.21 30.41
C ASN A 777 -52.45 -33.14 31.36
N LEU A 778 -51.20 -32.82 31.73
CA LEU A 778 -50.40 -33.59 32.70
C LEU A 778 -50.87 -33.44 34.16
N ARG A 779 -51.88 -32.60 34.43
CA ARG A 779 -52.38 -32.34 35.79
C ARG A 779 -53.48 -33.32 36.20
N SER A 780 -53.32 -34.00 37.33
CA SER A 780 -54.28 -35.03 37.77
C SER A 780 -55.65 -34.50 38.21
N ALA A 781 -55.80 -33.18 38.39
CA ALA A 781 -57.07 -32.53 38.71
C ALA A 781 -58.16 -32.74 37.64
N TRP A 782 -57.78 -33.10 36.41
CA TRP A 782 -58.68 -33.38 35.29
C TRP A 782 -59.09 -34.87 35.15
N LEU A 783 -58.50 -35.79 35.93
CA LEU A 783 -58.79 -37.23 35.83
C LEU A 783 -60.12 -37.66 36.49
N ASN A 784 -60.86 -36.73 37.10
CA ASN A 784 -62.06 -36.99 37.90
C ASN A 784 -63.29 -36.14 37.48
N HIS A 785 -63.30 -35.59 36.26
CA HIS A 785 -64.40 -34.78 35.72
C HIS A 785 -64.79 -35.18 34.30
#